data_AF-A0A662YAL4-F1
#
_entry.id   AF-A0A662YAL4-F1
#
_cell.length_a   1.000
_cell.length_b   1.000
_cell.length_c   1.000
_cell.angle_alpha   90.00
_cell.angle_beta   90.00
_cell.angle_gamma   90.00
#
_symmetry.space_group_name_H-M   'P 1'
#
loop_
_entity.id
_entity.type
_entity.pdbx_description
1 polymer ?
#
loop_
_entity_poly.entity_id
_entity_poly.type
_entity_poly.pdbx_seq_one_letter_code
_entity_poly.pdbx_strand_id
1 'polypeptide(L)'
;MSAIADPSHHDHSTWKTQNPNKARDAITWHAYTSGMKAGAGVGAVAAAGVLTANKNWAGFRNRLNVSAKTALVVMPFLAAFTIVSEQRLLHGARNPEMYMASMDGSYVEKKAEASKLKFWQQSANFLYDHPYRALVTVGAPLVGGIYAFQHMNKGISVSQQIMHTRIYGQAAVVVMLLSSMAFHDYMAKHGRFNSLLADNMTKPLVRPSDVDVQSLVMPLPQGVEMPSAVSLPARRRNSSRDKGAVPVKPERNVNTNVNRPDNSRMTQQQLPMWEPVLTLGWTIGICFAVAASCIVLGAAVIYTSGTLTTLRVVYDGDADTQAIDTQQPDGNISQLANCRLDSPTEANSFHANHTCYLHLTLPTAIRSPARVFYELDGYYQNHRRFVSSMMRTQFTDEWRPDGTALLECVPMMTVESELCVVGACEAPEMARKRELFPCGIVANSMFNDIFWLHEGVLPSGETLNRTDLVSKGSSRIYAAHNNKNPTWDLSTDEYLPVWLNPNMSRIIPPVNGSTAPHITDDYTNSTAWVHDALDPTYGVGVGVENEFWRVWVEGAAMNPFRKAYGRIERDLPAGTTLVFAVQSNFFVRSFGGSKALVLGEVGWFGSANYVLGGFFLAVGGIFFAAGVLFAGKKWHSPRPLGDAAALAWKRKTQ
;
A
#
# COMPACT_ATOMS: atom_id res chain seq x y z
N MET A 1 -27.76 47.75 32.13
CA MET A 1 -28.81 46.89 32.71
C MET A 1 -28.25 45.48 32.77
N SER A 2 -28.08 45.00 33.99
CA SER A 2 -27.59 43.68 34.35
C SER A 2 -28.55 42.58 33.91
N ALA A 3 -28.03 41.54 33.25
CA ALA A 3 -28.67 40.24 33.20
C ALA A 3 -27.66 39.20 33.70
N ILE A 4 -27.98 38.66 34.86
CA ILE A 4 -27.32 37.53 35.53
C ILE A 4 -27.70 36.28 34.74
N ALA A 5 -26.71 35.47 34.35
CA ALA A 5 -26.94 34.16 33.76
C ALA A 5 -26.48 33.06 34.72
N ASP A 6 -27.39 32.13 34.93
CA ASP A 6 -27.42 30.96 35.80
C ASP A 6 -26.33 29.91 35.46
N PRO A 7 -25.62 29.29 36.42
CA PRO A 7 -24.58 28.32 36.14
C PRO A 7 -25.15 26.89 36.14
N SER A 8 -25.93 26.52 35.13
CA SER A 8 -26.32 25.12 34.93
C SER A 8 -26.65 24.80 33.47
N HIS A 9 -25.62 24.76 32.62
CA HIS A 9 -25.67 24.02 31.37
C HIS A 9 -24.33 23.29 31.19
N HIS A 10 -24.35 21.97 31.32
CA HIS A 10 -23.28 21.12 30.83
C HIS A 10 -23.27 21.23 29.30
N ASP A 11 -22.39 22.09 28.77
CA ASP A 11 -22.07 22.10 27.34
C ASP A 11 -21.36 20.77 27.00
N HIS A 12 -22.11 19.84 26.43
CA HIS A 12 -21.54 18.80 25.61
C HIS A 12 -20.93 19.48 24.38
N SER A 13 -19.62 19.74 24.42
CA SER A 13 -18.87 20.24 23.28
C SER A 13 -19.05 19.27 22.10
N THR A 14 -19.80 19.69 21.07
CA THR A 14 -20.22 18.92 19.89
C THR A 14 -19.07 18.32 19.07
N TRP A 15 -17.84 18.82 19.27
CA TRP A 15 -16.65 18.38 18.54
C TRP A 15 -15.90 17.19 19.16
N LYS A 16 -16.25 16.74 20.38
CA LYS A 16 -15.68 15.50 20.96
C LYS A 16 -16.34 14.27 20.35
N THR A 17 -15.89 13.87 19.18
CA THR A 17 -16.27 12.56 18.62
C THR A 17 -15.57 11.46 19.41
N GLN A 18 -16.32 10.60 20.11
CA GLN A 18 -15.79 9.40 20.78
C GLN A 18 -15.12 8.41 19.81
N ASN A 19 -15.44 8.48 18.52
CA ASN A 19 -14.89 7.59 17.49
C ASN A 19 -13.79 8.30 16.67
N PRO A 20 -12.51 7.87 16.76
CA PRO A 20 -11.38 8.49 16.09
C PRO A 20 -11.43 8.38 14.56
N ASN A 21 -12.15 7.38 14.01
CA ASN A 21 -12.30 7.21 12.57
C ASN A 21 -13.22 8.29 11.98
N LYS A 22 -14.33 8.60 12.67
CA LYS A 22 -15.26 9.68 12.25
C LYS A 22 -14.57 11.05 12.25
N ALA A 23 -13.70 11.32 13.23
CA ALA A 23 -12.88 12.53 13.26
C ALA A 23 -11.94 12.64 12.05
N ARG A 24 -11.26 11.53 11.74
CA ARG A 24 -10.34 11.45 10.59
C ARG A 24 -11.07 11.70 9.27
N ASP A 25 -12.25 11.11 9.10
CA ASP A 25 -13.05 11.28 7.88
C ASP A 25 -13.56 12.71 7.73
N ALA A 26 -13.98 13.36 8.83
CA ALA A 26 -14.38 14.77 8.82
C ALA A 26 -13.20 15.70 8.47
N ILE A 27 -12.02 15.47 9.05
CA ILE A 27 -10.80 16.24 8.79
C ILE A 27 -10.36 16.10 7.33
N THR A 28 -10.32 14.86 6.82
CA THR A 28 -9.92 14.59 5.44
C THR A 28 -10.90 15.22 4.46
N TRP A 29 -12.21 15.08 4.70
CA TRP A 29 -13.24 15.72 3.88
C TRP A 29 -13.13 17.24 3.87
N HIS A 30 -12.94 17.87 5.03
CA HIS A 30 -12.76 19.33 5.11
C HIS A 30 -11.49 19.80 4.39
N ALA A 31 -10.40 19.04 4.49
CA ALA A 31 -9.15 19.36 3.80
C ALA A 31 -9.29 19.27 2.27
N TYR A 32 -9.93 18.21 1.76
CA TYR A 32 -10.19 18.06 0.33
C TYR A 32 -11.12 19.14 -0.22
N THR A 33 -12.23 19.41 0.45
CA THR A 33 -13.19 20.46 0.02
C THR A 33 -12.56 21.85 0.05
N SER A 34 -11.72 22.14 1.04
CA SER A 34 -10.95 23.38 1.12
C SER A 34 -9.93 23.49 -0.02
N GLY A 35 -9.21 22.39 -0.30
CA GLY A 35 -8.30 22.29 -1.44
C GLY A 35 -9.01 22.54 -2.77
N MET A 36 -10.20 21.96 -2.97
CA MET A 36 -11.00 22.19 -4.18
C MET A 36 -11.43 23.65 -4.32
N LYS A 37 -11.88 24.30 -3.24
CA LYS A 37 -12.28 25.72 -3.26
C LYS A 37 -11.09 26.62 -3.64
N ALA A 38 -9.92 26.38 -3.04
CA ALA A 38 -8.70 27.13 -3.34
C ALA A 38 -8.21 26.88 -4.78
N GLY A 39 -8.19 25.61 -5.19
CA GLY A 39 -7.87 25.19 -6.55
C GLY A 39 -8.76 25.87 -7.58
N ALA A 40 -10.09 25.82 -7.38
CA ALA A 40 -11.06 26.44 -8.27
C ALA A 40 -10.88 27.95 -8.38
N GLY A 41 -10.64 28.64 -7.26
CA GLY A 41 -10.37 30.09 -7.25
C GLY A 41 -9.12 30.45 -8.07
N VAL A 42 -8.00 29.78 -7.80
CA VAL A 42 -6.74 30.02 -8.53
C VAL A 42 -6.84 29.62 -10.00
N GLY A 43 -7.50 28.50 -10.30
CA GLY A 43 -7.77 28.03 -11.65
C GLY A 43 -8.63 29.01 -12.45
N ALA A 44 -9.66 29.61 -11.84
CA ALA A 44 -10.50 30.61 -12.49
C ALA A 44 -9.73 31.89 -12.85
N VAL A 45 -8.86 32.37 -11.94
CA VAL A 45 -7.99 33.52 -12.21
C VAL A 45 -7.00 33.20 -13.33
N ALA A 46 -6.39 32.02 -13.31
CA ALA A 46 -5.48 31.58 -14.36
C ALA A 46 -6.20 31.44 -15.72
N ALA A 47 -7.42 30.89 -15.74
CA ALA A 47 -8.25 30.78 -16.93
C ALA A 47 -8.58 32.16 -17.51
N ALA A 48 -8.99 33.12 -16.67
CA ALA A 48 -9.26 34.49 -17.09
C ALA A 48 -8.00 35.15 -17.69
N GLY A 49 -6.83 34.93 -17.07
CA GLY A 49 -5.54 35.40 -17.57
C GLY A 49 -5.16 34.79 -18.93
N VAL A 50 -5.35 33.49 -19.12
CA VAL A 50 -5.08 32.80 -20.38
C VAL A 50 -6.06 33.24 -21.48
N LEU A 51 -7.34 33.44 -21.15
CA LEU A 51 -8.35 33.91 -22.09
C LEU A 51 -8.08 35.35 -22.56
N THR A 52 -7.76 36.26 -21.62
CA THR A 52 -7.42 37.65 -21.93
C THR A 52 -6.12 37.74 -22.73
N ALA A 53 -5.09 36.97 -22.36
CA ALA A 53 -3.85 36.89 -23.14
C ALA A 53 -4.06 36.32 -24.55
N ASN A 54 -4.92 35.31 -24.72
CA ASN A 54 -5.22 34.74 -26.02
C ASN A 54 -6.04 35.68 -26.92
N LYS A 55 -6.86 36.55 -26.33
CA LYS A 55 -7.64 37.57 -27.07
C LYS A 55 -6.80 38.79 -27.45
N ASN A 56 -5.99 39.30 -26.52
CA ASN A 56 -5.36 40.61 -26.68
C ASN A 56 -3.90 40.53 -27.17
N TRP A 57 -3.23 39.39 -27.05
CA TRP A 57 -1.81 39.26 -27.40
C TRP A 57 -1.56 38.26 -28.54
N ALA A 58 -1.27 38.79 -29.73
CA ALA A 58 -1.01 37.97 -30.93
C ALA A 58 0.21 37.04 -30.78
N GLY A 59 1.22 37.44 -29.99
CA GLY A 59 2.39 36.62 -29.68
C GLY A 59 2.04 35.39 -28.85
N PHE A 60 1.19 35.55 -27.83
CA PHE A 60 0.71 34.44 -27.00
C PHE A 60 -0.16 33.47 -27.79
N ARG A 61 -1.02 34.00 -28.67
CA ARG A 61 -1.88 33.19 -29.53
C ARG A 61 -1.09 32.30 -30.48
N ASN A 62 -0.04 32.83 -31.10
CA ASN A 62 0.72 32.16 -32.17
C ASN A 62 1.92 31.33 -31.68
N ARG A 63 2.44 31.58 -30.47
CA ARG A 63 3.60 30.85 -29.93
C ARG A 63 3.25 29.65 -29.04
N LEU A 64 2.04 29.60 -28.47
CA LEU A 64 1.64 28.52 -27.56
C LEU A 64 0.58 27.61 -28.19
N ASN A 65 0.81 26.30 -28.13
CA ASN A 65 -0.15 25.27 -28.54
C ASN A 65 -1.28 25.14 -27.50
N VAL A 66 -2.40 24.51 -27.90
CA VAL A 66 -3.58 24.32 -27.04
C VAL A 66 -3.23 23.62 -25.73
N SER A 67 -2.37 22.59 -25.78
CA SER A 67 -1.90 21.88 -24.59
C SER A 67 -1.14 22.76 -23.60
N ALA A 68 -0.32 23.69 -24.09
CA ALA A 68 0.43 24.62 -23.26
C ALA A 68 -0.51 25.67 -22.63
N LYS A 69 -1.54 26.11 -23.37
CA LYS A 69 -2.56 27.02 -22.86
C LYS A 69 -3.42 26.38 -21.76
N THR A 70 -3.82 25.12 -21.93
CA THR A 70 -4.56 24.38 -20.90
C THR A 70 -3.70 24.09 -19.67
N ALA A 71 -2.40 23.80 -19.86
CA ALA A 71 -1.48 23.57 -18.74
C ALA A 71 -1.34 24.79 -17.82
N LEU A 72 -1.37 26.01 -18.37
CA LEU A 72 -1.33 27.26 -17.60
C LEU A 72 -2.55 27.45 -16.68
N VAL A 73 -3.65 26.72 -16.91
CA VAL A 73 -4.85 26.75 -16.06
C VAL A 73 -4.86 25.57 -15.09
N VAL A 74 -4.52 24.37 -15.58
CA VAL A 74 -4.57 23.14 -14.78
C VAL A 74 -3.47 23.10 -13.72
N MET A 75 -2.26 23.56 -14.02
CA MET A 75 -1.14 23.48 -13.07
C MET A 75 -1.35 24.37 -11.83
N PRO A 76 -1.79 25.64 -11.94
CA PRO A 76 -2.12 26.45 -10.78
C PRO A 76 -3.28 25.88 -9.94
N PHE A 77 -4.29 25.28 -10.59
CA PHE A 77 -5.38 24.57 -9.89
C PHE A 77 -4.83 23.44 -9.03
N LEU A 78 -4.03 22.54 -9.64
CA LEU A 78 -3.48 21.38 -8.94
C LEU A 78 -2.55 21.80 -7.80
N ALA A 79 -1.69 22.80 -8.03
CA ALA A 79 -0.77 23.30 -7.00
C ALA A 79 -1.51 23.92 -5.81
N ALA A 80 -2.54 24.73 -6.05
CA ALA A 80 -3.33 25.31 -4.97
C ALA A 80 -4.16 24.26 -4.22
N PHE A 81 -4.70 23.27 -4.94
CA PHE A 81 -5.39 22.13 -4.35
C PHE A 81 -4.46 21.36 -3.41
N THR A 82 -3.29 20.92 -3.89
CA THR A 82 -2.38 20.08 -3.11
C THR A 82 -1.84 20.80 -1.88
N ILE A 83 -1.38 22.04 -2.03
CA ILE A 83 -0.82 22.82 -0.92
C ILE A 83 -1.85 23.01 0.19
N VAL A 84 -3.08 23.41 -0.16
CA VAL A 84 -4.12 23.67 0.85
C VAL A 84 -4.62 22.38 1.48
N SER A 85 -4.84 21.31 0.69
CA SER A 85 -5.26 20.02 1.23
C SER A 85 -4.22 19.43 2.16
N GLU A 86 -2.93 19.49 1.80
CA GLU A 86 -1.85 18.90 2.57
C GLU A 86 -1.59 19.68 3.86
N GLN A 87 -1.57 21.01 3.80
CA GLN A 87 -1.41 21.84 5.01
C GLN A 87 -2.53 21.57 6.03
N ARG A 88 -3.77 21.45 5.56
CA ARG A 88 -4.93 21.18 6.43
C ARG A 88 -4.94 19.75 6.96
N LEU A 89 -4.57 18.77 6.14
CA LEU A 89 -4.37 17.38 6.59
C LEU A 89 -3.29 17.29 7.67
N LEU A 90 -2.14 17.96 7.48
CA LEU A 90 -1.06 17.99 8.46
C LEU A 90 -1.47 18.69 9.76
N HIS A 91 -2.25 19.77 9.68
CA HIS A 91 -2.74 20.48 10.85
C HIS A 91 -3.74 19.62 11.65
N GLY A 92 -4.69 18.97 10.96
CA GLY A 92 -5.62 18.03 11.57
C GLY A 92 -4.97 16.76 12.10
N ALA A 93 -3.90 16.27 11.47
CA ALA A 93 -3.16 15.09 11.94
C ALA A 93 -2.34 15.37 13.22
N ARG A 94 -1.80 16.60 13.37
CA ARG A 94 -1.01 16.98 14.56
C ARG A 94 -1.88 17.25 15.78
N ASN A 95 -3.01 17.94 15.62
CA ASN A 95 -3.92 18.30 16.70
C ASN A 95 -5.39 18.18 16.24
N PRO A 96 -5.95 16.96 16.18
CA PRO A 96 -7.28 16.72 15.63
C PRO A 96 -8.38 17.45 16.42
N GLU A 97 -8.29 17.48 17.74
CA GLU A 97 -9.25 18.18 18.61
C GLU A 97 -9.26 19.69 18.37
N MET A 98 -8.08 20.31 18.31
CA MET A 98 -7.94 21.75 18.07
C MET A 98 -8.43 22.13 16.67
N TYR A 99 -8.15 21.28 15.68
CA TYR A 99 -8.60 21.48 14.31
C TYR A 99 -10.13 21.37 14.21
N MET A 100 -10.75 20.39 14.87
CA MET A 100 -12.22 20.27 14.94
C MET A 100 -12.86 21.46 15.66
N ALA A 101 -12.29 21.91 16.78
CA ALA A 101 -12.74 23.12 17.47
C ALA A 101 -12.59 24.40 16.61
N SER A 102 -11.62 24.43 15.70
CA SER A 102 -11.44 25.53 14.75
C SER A 102 -12.48 25.52 13.62
N MET A 103 -12.99 24.35 13.24
CA MET A 103 -14.09 24.22 12.26
C MET A 103 -15.44 24.64 12.87
N ASP A 104 -15.69 24.30 14.13
CA ASP A 104 -16.92 24.64 14.86
C ASP A 104 -16.95 26.09 15.37
N GLY A 105 -15.86 26.85 15.21
CA GLY A 105 -15.79 28.26 15.58
C GLY A 105 -15.70 28.55 17.08
N SER A 106 -15.55 27.53 17.92
CA SER A 106 -15.42 27.66 19.38
C SER A 106 -13.99 28.03 19.85
N TYR A 107 -13.02 28.04 18.94
CA TYR A 107 -11.62 28.37 19.23
C TYR A 107 -11.30 29.83 18.91
N VAL A 108 -11.03 30.64 19.95
CA VAL A 108 -10.44 31.98 19.81
C VAL A 108 -8.93 31.86 20.01
N GLU A 109 -8.18 32.04 18.93
CA GLU A 109 -6.72 32.01 18.93
C GLU A 109 -6.19 33.11 19.89
N LYS A 110 -5.44 32.72 20.93
CA LYS A 110 -4.81 33.69 21.84
C LYS A 110 -3.80 34.50 21.03
N LYS A 111 -4.11 35.79 20.83
CA LYS A 111 -3.25 36.75 20.14
C LYS A 111 -1.89 36.80 20.85
N ALA A 112 -0.86 36.20 20.26
CA ALA A 112 0.49 36.24 20.80
C ALA A 112 0.97 37.69 20.87
N GLU A 113 1.29 38.17 22.07
CA GLU A 113 1.84 39.52 22.27
C GLU A 113 3.17 39.65 21.52
N ALA A 114 3.35 40.79 20.85
CA ALA A 114 4.49 41.05 19.98
C ALA A 114 5.81 41.06 20.78
N SER A 115 6.63 40.05 20.52
CA SER A 115 7.96 39.89 21.11
C SER A 115 8.93 40.98 20.61
N LYS A 116 9.50 41.77 21.54
CA LYS A 116 10.60 42.75 21.31
C LYS A 116 11.95 42.05 21.06
N LEU A 117 12.04 41.20 20.04
CA LEU A 117 13.30 40.61 19.57
C LEU A 117 14.04 41.60 18.65
N LYS A 118 15.37 41.58 18.66
CA LYS A 118 16.18 42.37 17.70
C LYS A 118 15.95 41.84 16.27
N PHE A 119 16.03 42.71 15.26
CA PHE A 119 15.74 42.36 13.85
C PHE A 119 16.47 41.11 13.34
N TRP A 120 17.75 40.92 13.69
CA TRP A 120 18.50 39.72 13.27
C TRP A 120 18.02 38.44 13.98
N GLN A 121 17.60 38.53 15.25
CA GLN A 121 17.00 37.39 15.98
C GLN A 121 15.62 37.03 15.41
N GLN A 122 14.82 38.04 15.03
CA GLN A 122 13.56 37.83 14.32
C GLN A 122 13.78 37.18 12.96
N SER A 123 14.80 37.65 12.22
CA SER A 123 15.17 37.09 10.91
C SER A 123 15.71 35.66 11.02
N ALA A 124 16.51 35.36 12.04
CA ALA A 124 17.02 34.03 12.34
C ALA A 124 15.88 33.05 12.68
N ASN A 125 14.96 33.47 13.55
CA ASN A 125 13.76 32.68 13.86
C ASN A 125 12.89 32.48 12.62
N PHE A 126 12.70 33.50 11.79
CA PHE A 126 11.93 33.39 10.55
C PHE A 126 12.54 32.42 9.54
N LEU A 127 13.88 32.46 9.37
CA LEU A 127 14.61 31.52 8.50
C LEU A 127 14.51 30.08 9.02
N TYR A 128 14.50 29.88 10.33
CA TYR A 128 14.33 28.57 10.96
C TYR A 128 12.90 28.03 10.83
N ASP A 129 11.88 28.85 11.14
CA ASP A 129 10.48 28.42 11.15
C ASP A 129 9.92 28.22 9.73
N HIS A 130 10.43 28.97 8.75
CA HIS A 130 9.93 28.98 7.38
C HIS A 130 11.06 28.93 6.33
N PRO A 131 11.89 27.86 6.30
CA PRO A 131 13.08 27.80 5.46
C PRO A 131 12.77 27.94 3.97
N TYR A 132 11.70 27.29 3.49
CA TYR A 132 11.28 27.38 2.10
C TYR A 132 10.73 28.76 1.71
N ARG A 133 10.01 29.43 2.61
CA ARG A 133 9.53 30.79 2.33
C ARG A 133 10.70 31.77 2.30
N ALA A 134 11.64 31.65 3.23
CA ALA A 134 12.85 32.46 3.25
C ALA A 134 13.68 32.30 1.96
N LEU A 135 13.87 31.05 1.50
CA LEU A 135 14.55 30.75 0.23
C LEU A 135 13.85 31.39 -0.98
N VAL A 136 12.52 31.36 -1.05
CA VAL A 136 11.79 32.02 -2.14
C VAL A 136 11.91 33.54 -2.07
N THR A 137 11.76 34.12 -0.86
CA THR A 137 11.78 35.58 -0.68
C THR A 137 13.12 36.22 -1.01
N VAL A 138 14.24 35.52 -0.83
CA VAL A 138 15.58 36.04 -1.14
C VAL A 138 16.11 35.50 -2.47
N GLY A 139 15.80 34.24 -2.80
CA GLY A 139 16.24 33.58 -4.03
C GLY A 139 15.61 34.17 -5.29
N ALA A 140 14.32 34.53 -5.27
CA ALA A 140 13.67 35.10 -6.45
C ALA A 140 14.22 36.49 -6.83
N PRO A 141 14.40 37.45 -5.90
CA PRO A 141 15.10 38.71 -6.18
C PRO A 141 16.54 38.50 -6.63
N LEU A 142 17.27 37.55 -6.04
CA LEU A 142 18.66 37.26 -6.40
C LEU A 142 18.80 36.79 -7.84
N VAL A 143 17.98 35.81 -8.26
CA VAL A 143 17.97 35.33 -9.65
C VAL A 143 17.48 36.41 -10.62
N GLY A 144 16.50 37.22 -10.21
CA GLY A 144 16.05 38.40 -10.96
C GLY A 144 17.16 39.44 -11.14
N GLY A 145 17.99 39.67 -10.12
CA GLY A 145 19.17 40.53 -10.18
C GLY A 145 20.25 39.99 -11.11
N ILE A 146 20.52 38.69 -11.07
CA ILE A 146 21.44 38.01 -12.01
C ILE A 146 20.95 38.16 -13.45
N TYR A 147 19.64 38.02 -13.68
CA TYR A 147 19.04 38.25 -15.00
C TYR A 147 19.20 39.69 -15.48
N ALA A 148 18.89 40.66 -14.63
CA ALA A 148 19.02 42.08 -14.94
C ALA A 148 20.47 42.46 -15.28
N PHE A 149 21.43 41.96 -14.48
CA PHE A 149 22.85 42.17 -14.72
C PHE A 149 23.31 41.55 -16.06
N GLN A 150 22.88 40.32 -16.34
CA GLN A 150 23.23 39.64 -17.60
C GLN A 150 22.60 40.32 -18.82
N HIS A 151 21.40 40.90 -18.65
CA HIS A 151 20.69 41.58 -19.73
C HIS A 151 21.28 42.95 -20.08
N MET A 152 21.98 43.61 -19.14
CA MET A 152 22.74 44.84 -19.41
C MET A 152 23.97 44.60 -20.29
N ASN A 153 24.42 43.35 -20.43
CA ASN A 153 25.63 42.99 -21.15
C ASN A 153 25.36 42.80 -22.65
N LYS A 154 25.58 43.85 -23.45
CA LYS A 154 25.29 43.87 -24.91
C LYS A 154 26.27 43.03 -25.76
N GLY A 155 27.34 42.50 -25.17
CA GLY A 155 28.37 41.72 -25.87
C GLY A 155 28.02 40.25 -26.12
N ILE A 156 26.85 39.78 -25.67
CA ILE A 156 26.43 38.36 -25.74
C ILE A 156 25.02 38.23 -26.29
N SER A 157 24.75 37.13 -26.99
CA SER A 157 23.43 36.87 -27.57
C SER A 157 22.37 36.63 -26.49
N VAL A 158 21.11 36.95 -26.78
CA VAL A 158 19.99 36.80 -25.82
C VAL A 158 19.82 35.33 -25.37
N SER A 159 20.10 34.36 -26.23
CA SER A 159 20.09 32.93 -25.85
C SER A 159 21.19 32.58 -24.85
N GLN A 160 22.39 33.15 -25.01
CA GLN A 160 23.50 33.00 -24.05
C GLN A 160 23.21 33.73 -22.74
N GLN A 161 22.58 34.91 -22.77
CA GLN A 161 22.15 35.60 -21.55
C GLN A 161 21.24 34.70 -20.71
N ILE A 162 20.23 34.09 -21.33
CA ILE A 162 19.30 33.18 -20.65
C ILE A 162 20.03 31.93 -20.10
N MET A 163 20.99 31.38 -20.86
CA MET A 163 21.78 30.23 -20.40
C MET A 163 22.62 30.57 -19.15
N HIS A 164 23.30 31.72 -19.15
CA HIS A 164 24.12 32.16 -18.02
C HIS A 164 23.26 32.48 -16.79
N THR A 165 22.14 33.18 -16.97
CA THR A 165 21.20 33.44 -15.87
C THR A 165 20.69 32.13 -15.26
N ARG A 166 20.42 31.12 -16.07
CA ARG A 166 20.00 29.80 -15.57
C ARG A 166 21.10 29.13 -14.75
N ILE A 167 22.33 29.07 -15.26
CA ILE A 167 23.44 28.39 -14.60
C ILE A 167 23.79 29.08 -13.28
N TYR A 168 23.98 30.40 -13.30
CA TYR A 168 24.30 31.16 -12.10
C TYR A 168 23.14 31.21 -11.11
N GLY A 169 21.89 31.29 -11.60
CA GLY A 169 20.71 31.24 -10.76
C GLY A 169 20.56 29.89 -10.06
N GLN A 170 20.79 28.78 -10.76
CA GLN A 170 20.77 27.44 -10.18
C GLN A 170 21.88 27.27 -9.13
N ALA A 171 23.11 27.68 -9.45
CA ALA A 171 24.22 27.62 -8.49
C ALA A 171 23.94 28.45 -7.23
N ALA A 172 23.43 29.68 -7.38
CA ALA A 172 23.08 30.54 -6.26
C ALA A 172 22.00 29.94 -5.36
N VAL A 173 20.94 29.36 -5.94
CA VAL A 173 19.86 28.71 -5.17
C VAL A 173 20.35 27.45 -4.46
N VAL A 174 21.21 26.65 -5.08
CA VAL A 174 21.79 25.45 -4.44
C VAL A 174 22.65 25.83 -3.24
N VAL A 175 23.52 26.83 -3.38
CA VAL A 175 24.32 27.35 -2.26
C VAL A 175 23.41 27.85 -1.15
N MET A 176 22.39 28.62 -1.50
CA MET A 176 21.44 29.16 -0.52
C MET A 176 20.68 28.06 0.23
N LEU A 177 20.28 26.99 -0.46
CA LEU A 177 19.61 25.84 0.12
C LEU A 177 20.52 25.07 1.08
N LEU A 178 21.77 24.82 0.69
CA LEU A 178 22.77 24.17 1.55
C LEU A 178 23.06 25.01 2.81
N SER A 179 23.21 26.32 2.66
CA SER A 179 23.37 27.24 3.78
C SER A 179 22.14 27.27 4.70
N SER A 180 20.93 27.25 4.15
CA SER A 180 19.69 27.20 4.93
C SER A 180 19.53 25.89 5.69
N MET A 181 19.91 24.76 5.10
CA MET A 181 19.87 23.46 5.77
C MET A 181 20.90 23.39 6.91
N ALA A 182 22.12 23.85 6.66
CA ALA A 182 23.16 23.94 7.69
C ALA A 182 22.73 24.86 8.85
N PHE A 183 22.10 25.99 8.54
CA PHE A 183 21.56 26.91 9.54
C PHE A 183 20.39 26.30 10.33
N HIS A 184 19.52 25.55 9.66
CA HIS A 184 18.41 24.87 10.33
C HIS A 184 18.91 23.81 11.31
N ASP A 185 19.92 23.01 10.94
CA ASP A 185 20.55 22.05 11.85
C ASP A 185 21.24 22.76 13.05
N TYR A 186 21.90 23.89 12.80
CA TYR A 186 22.48 24.71 13.85
C TYR A 186 21.43 25.21 14.86
N MET A 187 20.33 25.80 14.37
CA MET A 187 19.24 26.32 15.22
C MET A 187 18.47 25.19 15.92
N ALA A 188 18.33 24.01 15.29
CA ALA A 188 17.72 22.85 15.94
C ALA A 188 18.50 22.39 17.18
N LYS A 189 19.83 22.55 17.17
CA LYS A 189 20.69 22.21 18.32
C LYS A 189 20.74 23.30 19.40
N HIS A 190 20.61 24.57 19.03
CA HIS A 190 20.77 25.70 19.96
C HIS A 190 19.43 26.30 20.46
N GLY A 191 18.31 25.89 19.86
CA GLY A 191 16.98 26.37 20.23
C GLY A 191 16.67 27.76 19.66
N ARG A 192 15.42 28.19 19.85
CA ARG A 192 14.87 29.45 19.34
C ARG A 192 15.27 30.64 20.22
N PHE A 193 15.49 31.81 19.63
CA PHE A 193 15.72 33.03 20.42
C PHE A 193 14.40 33.50 21.06
N ASN A 194 14.31 33.43 22.38
CA ASN A 194 13.16 33.89 23.17
C ASN A 194 13.39 35.30 23.74
N SER A 195 12.32 36.06 23.97
CA SER A 195 12.40 37.37 24.64
C SER A 195 12.56 37.20 26.16
N LEU A 196 13.38 38.04 26.79
CA LEU A 196 13.73 38.03 28.22
C LEU A 196 12.56 38.17 29.22
N LEU A 197 11.31 38.29 28.77
CA LEU A 197 10.10 38.27 29.61
C LEU A 197 9.45 36.88 29.73
N ALA A 198 9.83 35.91 28.89
CA ALA A 198 9.26 34.56 28.91
C ALA A 198 9.95 33.61 29.92
N ASP A 199 11.03 34.05 30.56
CA ASP A 199 11.82 33.20 31.46
C ASP A 199 11.15 32.95 32.83
N ASN A 200 10.11 33.72 33.17
CA ASN A 200 9.40 33.60 34.45
C ASN A 200 7.99 32.98 34.37
N MET A 201 7.48 32.63 33.19
CA MET A 201 6.16 32.02 33.06
C MET A 201 6.12 31.03 31.89
N THR A 202 6.82 29.91 32.03
CA THR A 202 6.41 28.58 31.50
C THR A 202 7.53 27.58 31.75
N LYS A 203 7.51 26.92 32.90
CA LYS A 203 7.94 25.51 32.96
C LYS A 203 6.67 24.66 32.85
N PRO A 204 6.39 24.02 31.71
CA PRO A 204 5.59 22.81 31.70
C PRO A 204 6.51 21.61 31.94
N LEU A 205 6.00 20.76 32.81
CA LEU A 205 6.55 19.51 33.31
C LEU A 205 7.13 18.61 32.20
N VAL A 206 8.33 18.10 32.49
CA VAL A 206 9.00 16.99 31.80
C VAL A 206 8.09 15.76 31.82
N ARG A 207 7.95 15.10 30.66
CA ARG A 207 7.54 13.70 30.57
C ARG A 207 8.79 12.90 30.15
N PRO A 208 9.18 11.85 30.88
CA PRO A 208 10.42 11.13 30.64
C PRO A 208 10.23 10.09 29.52
N SER A 209 10.55 10.46 28.29
CA SER A 209 10.86 9.54 27.20
C SER A 209 11.42 10.35 26.04
N ASP A 210 12.75 10.47 25.98
CA ASP A 210 13.54 10.55 24.76
C ASP A 210 15.01 10.46 25.20
N VAL A 211 15.45 9.22 25.33
CA VAL A 211 16.85 8.83 25.48
C VAL A 211 17.53 9.02 24.12
N ASP A 212 18.70 9.65 24.16
CA ASP A 212 19.74 9.78 23.13
C ASP A 212 19.44 9.19 21.73
N VAL A 213 19.36 10.08 20.74
CA VAL A 213 19.63 9.73 19.34
C VAL A 213 20.91 10.43 18.92
N GLN A 214 22.04 9.84 19.29
CA GLN A 214 23.36 10.28 18.85
C GLN A 214 24.26 9.09 18.55
N SER A 215 24.01 8.42 17.41
CA SER A 215 25.00 7.56 16.74
C SER A 215 24.55 7.12 15.34
N LEU A 216 24.51 8.05 14.38
CA LEU A 216 24.40 7.69 12.96
C LEU A 216 25.39 8.52 12.13
N VAL A 217 26.68 8.34 12.41
CA VAL A 217 27.75 8.47 11.41
C VAL A 217 28.82 7.46 11.77
N MET A 218 28.99 6.41 10.96
CA MET A 218 30.26 5.69 10.85
C MET A 218 30.75 5.75 9.40
N PRO A 219 32.08 5.83 9.19
CA PRO A 219 32.67 6.02 7.87
C PRO A 219 32.73 4.71 7.08
N LEU A 220 32.77 4.86 5.74
CA LEU A 220 32.95 3.78 4.77
C LEU A 220 34.21 2.93 5.06
N PRO A 221 34.13 1.58 5.00
CA PRO A 221 35.31 0.74 5.01
C PRO A 221 36.00 0.80 3.64
N GLN A 222 37.31 1.04 3.64
CA GLN A 222 38.19 0.82 2.50
C GLN A 222 38.60 -0.65 2.44
N GLY A 223 38.65 -1.21 1.23
CA GLY A 223 39.41 -2.41 0.91
C GLY A 223 38.57 -3.68 0.70
N VAL A 224 38.10 -3.89 -0.53
CA VAL A 224 37.88 -5.23 -1.09
C VAL A 224 38.30 -5.20 -2.56
N GLU A 225 39.38 -5.94 -2.88
CA GLU A 225 39.83 -6.21 -4.25
C GLU A 225 38.78 -7.05 -4.98
N MET A 226 38.53 -6.74 -6.26
CA MET A 226 37.64 -7.51 -7.11
C MET A 226 38.32 -8.82 -7.57
N PRO A 227 37.64 -9.98 -7.54
CA PRO A 227 38.17 -11.19 -8.13
C PRO A 227 38.17 -11.08 -9.66
N SER A 228 39.34 -11.30 -10.25
CA SER A 228 39.57 -11.44 -11.68
C SER A 228 38.71 -12.57 -12.27
N ALA A 229 38.02 -12.27 -13.37
CA ALA A 229 37.26 -13.25 -14.14
C ALA A 229 38.19 -14.34 -14.70
N VAL A 230 38.06 -15.55 -14.18
CA VAL A 230 38.68 -16.76 -14.72
C VAL A 230 37.95 -17.15 -16.00
N SER A 231 38.65 -17.08 -17.12
CA SER A 231 38.19 -17.60 -18.41
C SER A 231 38.15 -19.14 -18.38
N LEU A 232 36.96 -19.72 -18.57
CA LEU A 232 36.79 -21.15 -18.83
C LEU A 232 37.44 -21.56 -20.17
N PRO A 233 38.10 -22.74 -20.26
CA PRO A 233 38.65 -23.21 -21.52
C PRO A 233 37.53 -23.71 -22.44
N ALA A 234 37.44 -23.12 -23.63
CA ALA A 234 36.59 -23.62 -24.69
C ALA A 234 37.10 -24.99 -25.17
N ARG A 235 36.28 -26.02 -24.93
CA ARG A 235 36.44 -27.40 -25.36
C ARG A 235 36.53 -27.47 -26.89
N ARG A 236 37.73 -27.77 -27.42
CA ARG A 236 37.92 -28.15 -28.84
C ARG A 236 37.10 -29.40 -29.15
N ARG A 237 36.08 -29.26 -30.00
CA ARG A 237 35.53 -30.37 -30.78
C ARG A 237 36.26 -30.40 -32.12
N ASN A 238 37.09 -31.42 -32.31
CA ASN A 238 37.54 -31.83 -33.62
C ASN A 238 36.38 -32.50 -34.34
N SER A 239 35.95 -31.94 -35.48
CA SER A 239 35.25 -32.68 -36.52
C SER A 239 36.01 -32.50 -37.83
N SER A 240 36.35 -33.63 -38.43
CA SER A 240 37.11 -33.79 -39.65
C SER A 240 36.32 -33.47 -40.91
N ARG A 241 37.08 -33.24 -42.01
CA ARG A 241 36.67 -33.11 -43.43
C ARG A 241 35.93 -31.80 -43.75
N ASP A 242 36.28 -31.04 -44.78
CA ASP A 242 36.64 -31.50 -46.12
C ASP A 242 37.57 -30.51 -46.85
N LYS A 243 38.37 -31.01 -47.79
CA LYS A 243 39.27 -30.21 -48.63
C LYS A 243 38.47 -29.55 -49.75
N GLY A 244 38.28 -28.23 -49.68
CA GLY A 244 37.73 -27.41 -50.75
C GLY A 244 38.60 -26.18 -51.00
N ALA A 245 38.92 -25.92 -52.27
CA ALA A 245 39.87 -24.93 -52.73
C ALA A 245 39.72 -23.53 -52.09
N VAL A 246 40.85 -22.94 -51.71
CA VAL A 246 40.96 -21.54 -51.29
C VAL A 246 40.69 -20.64 -52.51
N PRO A 247 39.68 -19.76 -52.50
CA PRO A 247 39.62 -18.71 -53.49
C PRO A 247 40.71 -17.69 -53.18
N VAL A 248 41.60 -17.44 -54.14
CA VAL A 248 42.62 -16.39 -54.07
C VAL A 248 41.91 -15.07 -53.76
N LYS A 249 42.11 -14.55 -52.55
CA LYS A 249 41.66 -13.22 -52.15
C LYS A 249 42.54 -12.21 -52.90
N PRO A 250 41.99 -11.21 -53.60
CA PRO A 250 42.81 -10.20 -54.27
C PRO A 250 43.67 -9.47 -53.24
N GLU A 251 44.94 -9.29 -53.58
CA GLU A 251 45.97 -8.66 -52.76
C GLU A 251 45.50 -7.26 -52.33
N ARG A 252 45.32 -7.07 -51.01
CA ARG A 252 44.81 -5.81 -50.46
C ARG A 252 45.96 -4.82 -50.36
N ASN A 253 45.96 -3.86 -51.27
CA ASN A 253 46.89 -2.72 -51.34
C ASN A 253 47.07 -2.07 -49.95
N VAL A 254 48.30 -2.08 -49.42
CA VAL A 254 48.64 -1.81 -48.01
C VAL A 254 48.52 -0.33 -47.61
N ASN A 255 48.28 0.59 -48.57
CA ASN A 255 48.18 2.03 -48.29
C ASN A 255 46.76 2.61 -48.43
N THR A 256 45.71 1.85 -48.11
CA THR A 256 44.37 2.43 -48.06
C THR A 256 43.67 2.09 -46.73
N ASN A 257 43.50 3.13 -45.91
CA ASN A 257 42.57 3.21 -44.77
C ASN A 257 43.05 2.71 -43.39
N VAL A 258 44.14 3.26 -42.85
CA VAL A 258 44.60 2.97 -41.46
C VAL A 258 43.61 3.50 -40.40
N ASN A 259 42.87 4.59 -40.69
CA ASN A 259 41.92 5.23 -39.78
C ASN A 259 40.45 5.20 -40.26
N ARG A 260 40.09 4.30 -41.19
CA ARG A 260 38.70 4.23 -41.65
C ARG A 260 37.85 3.50 -40.62
N PRO A 261 36.73 4.08 -40.18
CA PRO A 261 35.80 3.40 -39.29
C PRO A 261 35.35 2.07 -39.89
N ASP A 262 35.13 1.08 -39.03
CA ASP A 262 34.58 -0.21 -39.44
C ASP A 262 33.27 -0.02 -40.21
N ASN A 263 33.08 -0.79 -41.28
CA ASN A 263 31.92 -0.70 -42.17
C ASN A 263 30.81 -1.69 -41.78
N SER A 264 30.83 -2.19 -40.54
CA SER A 264 29.75 -3.04 -40.03
C SER A 264 28.45 -2.24 -39.87
N ARG A 265 27.31 -2.93 -39.98
CA ARG A 265 25.98 -2.30 -39.88
C ARG A 265 25.76 -1.60 -38.54
N MET A 266 26.42 -2.08 -37.48
CA MET A 266 26.38 -1.48 -36.15
C MET A 266 27.13 -0.13 -36.12
N THR A 267 28.38 -0.10 -36.60
CA THR A 267 29.21 1.11 -36.57
C THR A 267 28.74 2.17 -37.55
N GLN A 268 28.08 1.75 -38.65
CA GLN A 268 27.49 2.63 -39.65
C GLN A 268 26.03 3.03 -39.33
N GLN A 269 25.47 2.59 -38.20
CA GLN A 269 24.07 2.83 -37.82
C GLN A 269 23.04 2.37 -38.87
N GLN A 270 23.37 1.32 -39.63
CA GLN A 270 22.52 0.69 -40.65
C GLN A 270 21.92 -0.64 -40.17
N LEU A 271 21.61 -0.70 -38.87
CA LEU A 271 20.89 -1.83 -38.30
C LEU A 271 19.50 -1.94 -38.96
N PRO A 272 18.96 -3.16 -39.11
CA PRO A 272 17.57 -3.32 -39.54
C PRO A 272 16.67 -2.59 -38.53
N MET A 273 15.99 -1.55 -39.00
CA MET A 273 15.10 -0.72 -38.21
C MET A 273 13.70 -0.81 -38.79
N TRP A 274 12.71 -0.93 -37.92
CA TRP A 274 11.30 -0.75 -38.26
C TRP A 274 10.85 0.60 -37.71
N GLU A 275 10.44 1.51 -38.59
CA GLU A 275 9.93 2.83 -38.23
C GLU A 275 8.40 2.87 -38.43
N PRO A 276 7.60 2.58 -37.39
CA PRO A 276 6.15 2.64 -37.51
C PRO A 276 5.68 4.09 -37.61
N VAL A 277 5.43 4.56 -38.82
CA VAL A 277 4.75 5.84 -39.04
C VAL A 277 3.26 5.64 -38.80
N LEU A 278 2.75 6.17 -37.68
CA LEU A 278 1.35 6.04 -37.31
C LEU A 278 0.47 6.88 -38.25
N THR A 279 -0.05 6.27 -39.32
CA THR A 279 -0.99 6.93 -40.22
C THR A 279 -2.37 6.99 -39.56
N LEU A 280 -3.17 8.01 -39.91
CA LEU A 280 -4.51 8.18 -39.35
C LEU A 280 -5.41 6.95 -39.56
N GLY A 281 -5.23 6.21 -40.67
CA GLY A 281 -5.94 4.95 -40.90
C GLY A 281 -5.56 3.86 -39.90
N TRP A 282 -4.26 3.66 -39.65
CA TRP A 282 -3.78 2.73 -38.63
C TRP A 282 -4.22 3.15 -37.24
N THR A 283 -4.17 4.45 -36.90
CA THR A 283 -4.67 4.95 -35.61
C THR A 283 -6.14 4.62 -35.39
N ILE A 284 -7.00 4.86 -36.40
CA ILE A 284 -8.43 4.54 -36.31
C ILE A 284 -8.63 3.03 -36.11
N GLY A 285 -7.92 2.20 -36.88
CA GLY A 285 -7.98 0.74 -36.76
C GLY A 285 -7.57 0.25 -35.37
N ILE A 286 -6.46 0.77 -34.83
CA ILE A 286 -5.98 0.45 -33.47
C ILE A 286 -7.01 0.91 -32.43
N CYS A 287 -7.56 2.12 -32.54
CA CYS A 287 -8.57 2.62 -31.61
C CYS A 287 -9.79 1.70 -31.56
N PHE A 288 -10.33 1.29 -32.71
CA PHE A 288 -11.49 0.39 -32.73
C PHE A 288 -11.14 -1.03 -32.28
N ALA A 289 -9.94 -1.54 -32.59
CA ALA A 289 -9.50 -2.85 -32.12
C ALA A 289 -9.36 -2.91 -30.59
N VAL A 290 -8.73 -1.89 -29.99
CA VAL A 290 -8.62 -1.77 -28.52
C VAL A 290 -9.99 -1.53 -27.88
N ALA A 291 -10.83 -0.69 -28.48
CA ALA A 291 -12.19 -0.47 -27.99
C ALA A 291 -12.99 -1.78 -27.96
N ALA A 292 -12.98 -2.54 -29.05
CA ALA A 292 -13.69 -3.81 -29.15
C ALA A 292 -13.17 -4.83 -28.12
N SER A 293 -11.85 -5.01 -27.99
CA SER A 293 -11.29 -5.97 -27.03
C SER A 293 -11.58 -5.57 -25.57
N CYS A 294 -11.44 -4.29 -25.21
CA CYS A 294 -11.76 -3.80 -23.88
C CYS A 294 -13.26 -3.89 -23.57
N ILE A 295 -14.15 -3.58 -24.51
CA ILE A 295 -15.60 -3.68 -24.29
C ILE A 295 -16.01 -5.16 -24.09
N VAL A 296 -15.49 -6.07 -24.91
CA VAL A 296 -15.76 -7.51 -24.77
C VAL A 296 -15.26 -8.04 -23.43
N LEU A 297 -14.01 -7.70 -23.04
CA LEU A 297 -13.46 -8.09 -21.75
C LEU A 297 -14.24 -7.48 -20.58
N GLY A 298 -14.58 -6.20 -20.64
CA GLY A 298 -15.33 -5.51 -19.59
C GLY A 298 -16.72 -6.10 -19.40
N ALA A 299 -17.45 -6.36 -20.49
CA ALA A 299 -18.75 -7.00 -20.46
C ALA A 299 -18.66 -8.44 -19.92
N ALA A 300 -17.65 -9.21 -20.34
CA ALA A 300 -17.42 -10.56 -19.84
C ALA A 300 -17.13 -10.58 -18.33
N VAL A 301 -16.30 -9.66 -17.82
CA VAL A 301 -15.99 -9.54 -16.38
C VAL A 301 -17.21 -9.14 -15.56
N ILE A 302 -18.03 -8.20 -16.04
CA ILE A 302 -19.28 -7.81 -15.34
C ILE A 302 -20.27 -8.97 -15.32
N TYR A 303 -20.48 -9.63 -16.46
CA TYR A 303 -21.38 -10.77 -16.57
C TYR A 303 -20.95 -11.90 -15.62
N THR A 304 -19.68 -12.30 -15.68
CA THR A 304 -19.14 -13.35 -14.80
C THR A 304 -19.12 -12.94 -13.33
N SER A 305 -18.88 -11.65 -13.00
CA SER A 305 -19.00 -11.16 -11.62
C SER A 305 -20.42 -11.26 -11.09
N GLY A 306 -21.43 -11.07 -11.95
CA GLY A 306 -22.85 -11.22 -11.60
C GLY A 306 -23.31 -12.66 -11.41
N THR A 307 -22.60 -13.63 -11.99
CA THR A 307 -22.91 -15.07 -11.80
C THR A 307 -22.23 -15.67 -10.58
N LEU A 308 -21.17 -15.06 -10.05
CA LEU A 308 -20.44 -15.56 -8.88
C LEU A 308 -21.28 -15.38 -7.62
N THR A 309 -21.45 -16.47 -6.88
CA THR A 309 -22.18 -16.46 -5.61
C THR A 309 -21.21 -16.19 -4.46
N THR A 310 -21.55 -15.24 -3.58
CA THR A 310 -20.80 -14.96 -2.35
C THR A 310 -21.77 -14.77 -1.19
N LEU A 311 -21.63 -15.58 -0.14
CA LEU A 311 -22.39 -15.48 1.10
C LEU A 311 -21.47 -14.98 2.20
N ARG A 312 -21.89 -13.96 2.94
CA ARG A 312 -21.10 -13.35 4.00
C ARG A 312 -21.91 -13.26 5.30
N VAL A 313 -21.42 -13.90 6.36
CA VAL A 313 -22.06 -13.88 7.68
C VAL A 313 -21.09 -13.34 8.72
N VAL A 314 -21.46 -12.22 9.36
CA VAL A 314 -20.68 -11.54 10.41
C VAL A 314 -21.02 -12.15 11.75
N TYR A 315 -20.05 -12.69 12.48
CA TYR A 315 -20.32 -13.42 13.73
C TYR A 315 -19.77 -12.75 14.99
N ASP A 316 -18.99 -11.67 14.85
CA ASP A 316 -18.60 -10.78 15.96
C ASP A 316 -18.17 -9.42 15.39
N GLY A 317 -18.39 -8.36 16.15
CA GLY A 317 -18.22 -6.98 15.70
C GLY A 317 -18.70 -5.96 16.72
N ASP A 318 -18.62 -4.69 16.36
CA ASP A 318 -19.15 -3.59 17.16
C ASP A 318 -20.66 -3.44 16.94
N ALA A 319 -21.33 -2.68 17.82
CA ALA A 319 -22.78 -2.50 17.77
C ALA A 319 -23.28 -1.86 16.47
N ASP A 320 -22.45 -1.04 15.82
CA ASP A 320 -22.76 -0.43 14.52
C ASP A 320 -22.55 -1.38 13.33
N THR A 321 -21.80 -2.48 13.51
CA THR A 321 -21.36 -3.39 12.43
C THR A 321 -22.07 -4.74 12.45
N GLN A 322 -23.41 -4.75 12.38
CA GLN A 322 -24.31 -5.89 12.06
C GLN A 322 -24.12 -7.25 12.79
N ALA A 323 -23.14 -7.42 13.67
CA ALA A 323 -22.90 -8.64 14.43
C ALA A 323 -23.90 -8.82 15.59
N ILE A 324 -24.88 -7.91 15.73
CA ILE A 324 -25.93 -8.02 16.76
C ILE A 324 -27.08 -8.91 16.28
N ASP A 325 -27.31 -9.03 14.97
CA ASP A 325 -28.45 -9.79 14.47
C ASP A 325 -28.09 -11.26 14.24
N THR A 326 -28.89 -12.14 14.85
CA THR A 326 -28.88 -13.56 14.54
C THR A 326 -29.25 -13.80 13.09
N GLN A 327 -30.18 -13.02 12.53
CA GLN A 327 -30.68 -13.20 11.17
C GLN A 327 -30.06 -12.18 10.21
N GLN A 328 -29.22 -12.65 9.30
CA GLN A 328 -28.54 -11.83 8.29
C GLN A 328 -29.04 -12.19 6.88
N PRO A 329 -28.83 -11.32 5.87
CA PRO A 329 -29.31 -11.57 4.51
C PRO A 329 -28.75 -12.86 3.90
N ASP A 330 -27.50 -13.22 4.22
CA ASP A 330 -26.80 -14.36 3.64
C ASP A 330 -26.77 -15.60 4.54
N GLY A 331 -27.37 -15.54 5.74
CA GLY A 331 -27.37 -16.65 6.70
C GLY A 331 -27.90 -16.30 8.08
N ASN A 332 -28.06 -17.31 8.93
CA ASN A 332 -28.52 -17.16 10.32
C ASN A 332 -27.45 -17.66 11.29
N ILE A 333 -27.45 -17.15 12.52
CA ILE A 333 -26.48 -17.49 13.56
C ILE A 333 -27.23 -18.01 14.77
N SER A 334 -26.90 -19.23 15.18
CA SER A 334 -27.33 -19.78 16.47
C SER A 334 -26.22 -19.63 17.50
N GLN A 335 -26.60 -19.28 18.74
CA GLN A 335 -25.67 -19.04 19.85
C GLN A 335 -24.67 -17.89 19.60
N LEU A 336 -25.12 -16.81 18.95
CA LEU A 336 -24.29 -15.63 18.64
C LEU A 336 -23.54 -15.07 19.86
N ALA A 337 -24.15 -15.10 21.05
CA ALA A 337 -23.52 -14.66 22.29
C ALA A 337 -22.21 -15.40 22.62
N ASN A 338 -22.04 -16.65 22.19
CA ASN A 338 -20.84 -17.43 22.45
C ASN A 338 -19.65 -16.95 21.60
N CYS A 339 -19.92 -16.53 20.36
CA CYS A 339 -18.88 -16.01 19.47
C CYS A 339 -18.50 -14.56 19.76
N ARG A 340 -19.34 -13.88 20.53
CA ARG A 340 -19.18 -12.49 20.89
C ARG A 340 -18.14 -12.36 22.02
N LEU A 341 -16.97 -11.79 21.74
CA LEU A 341 -15.94 -11.56 22.75
C LEU A 341 -16.06 -10.16 23.32
N ASP A 342 -16.42 -10.04 24.60
CA ASP A 342 -16.70 -8.76 25.25
C ASP A 342 -15.46 -8.13 25.88
N SER A 343 -14.54 -8.97 26.36
CA SER A 343 -13.30 -8.56 27.01
C SER A 343 -12.05 -9.16 26.34
N PRO A 344 -10.89 -8.47 26.39
CA PRO A 344 -9.62 -9.05 25.95
C PRO A 344 -9.22 -10.32 26.69
N THR A 345 -9.75 -10.54 27.90
CA THR A 345 -9.46 -11.73 28.73
C THR A 345 -10.16 -12.99 28.24
N GLU A 346 -11.23 -12.86 27.45
CA GLU A 346 -11.88 -14.00 26.79
C GLU A 346 -11.09 -14.44 25.53
N ALA A 347 -10.23 -13.58 25.00
CA ALA A 347 -9.38 -13.89 23.86
C ALA A 347 -8.36 -14.98 24.23
N ASN A 348 -7.95 -15.78 23.25
CA ASN A 348 -6.95 -16.85 23.43
C ASN A 348 -7.27 -17.89 24.53
N SER A 349 -8.52 -17.94 25.00
CA SER A 349 -8.93 -18.81 26.12
C SER A 349 -9.29 -20.24 25.68
N PHE A 350 -9.57 -20.44 24.39
CA PHE A 350 -9.86 -21.75 23.77
C PHE A 350 -10.83 -22.59 24.62
N HIS A 351 -12.05 -22.10 24.81
CA HIS A 351 -13.11 -22.77 25.55
C HIS A 351 -14.28 -23.20 24.65
N ALA A 352 -14.99 -24.27 25.04
CA ALA A 352 -16.06 -24.84 24.23
C ALA A 352 -17.30 -23.92 24.24
N ASN A 353 -17.48 -23.16 25.32
CA ASN A 353 -18.52 -22.15 25.48
C ASN A 353 -18.40 -20.98 24.48
N HIS A 354 -17.25 -20.78 23.84
CA HIS A 354 -17.04 -19.74 22.82
C HIS A 354 -17.31 -20.24 21.39
N THR A 355 -18.17 -21.25 21.25
CA THR A 355 -18.57 -21.81 19.96
C THR A 355 -19.97 -21.33 19.57
N CYS A 356 -20.11 -20.79 18.35
CA CYS A 356 -21.40 -20.51 17.71
C CYS A 356 -21.52 -21.25 16.37
N TYR A 357 -22.73 -21.28 15.81
CA TYR A 357 -22.98 -21.95 14.53
C TYR A 357 -23.61 -21.01 13.52
N LEU A 358 -22.99 -20.94 12.33
CA LEU A 358 -23.42 -20.15 11.19
C LEU A 358 -24.14 -21.06 10.20
N HIS A 359 -25.42 -20.78 9.98
CA HIS A 359 -26.29 -21.47 9.05
C HIS A 359 -26.34 -20.70 7.73
N LEU A 360 -25.75 -21.28 6.69
CA LEU A 360 -25.70 -20.75 5.33
C LEU A 360 -26.61 -21.58 4.44
N THR A 361 -27.49 -20.92 3.71
CA THR A 361 -28.35 -21.56 2.72
C THR A 361 -28.01 -21.02 1.34
N LEU A 362 -27.56 -21.89 0.42
CA LEU A 362 -27.13 -21.46 -0.90
C LEU A 362 -28.32 -21.05 -1.78
N PRO A 363 -28.44 -19.77 -2.21
CA PRO A 363 -29.52 -19.33 -3.10
C PRO A 363 -29.32 -19.86 -4.52
N THR A 364 -28.07 -20.04 -4.91
CA THR A 364 -27.62 -20.43 -6.25
C THR A 364 -26.56 -21.52 -6.12
N ALA A 365 -26.47 -22.38 -7.14
CA ALA A 365 -25.49 -23.46 -7.13
C ALA A 365 -24.06 -22.91 -7.27
N ILE A 366 -23.12 -23.48 -6.51
CA ILE A 366 -21.69 -23.19 -6.60
C ILE A 366 -21.00 -24.41 -7.23
N ARG A 367 -20.24 -24.19 -8.30
CA ARG A 367 -19.39 -25.23 -8.89
C ARG A 367 -18.11 -25.40 -8.08
N SER A 368 -17.65 -26.64 -7.98
CA SER A 368 -16.41 -26.99 -7.30
C SER A 368 -15.21 -26.23 -7.89
N PRO A 369 -14.30 -25.69 -7.07
CA PRO A 369 -14.29 -25.72 -5.60
C PRO A 369 -14.98 -24.51 -4.96
N ALA A 370 -15.86 -24.73 -3.97
CA ALA A 370 -16.40 -23.65 -3.14
C ALA A 370 -15.36 -23.22 -2.09
N ARG A 371 -15.02 -21.93 -2.02
CA ARG A 371 -13.95 -21.46 -1.12
C ARG A 371 -14.51 -20.77 0.11
N VAL A 372 -13.90 -21.08 1.24
CA VAL A 372 -14.20 -20.50 2.55
C VAL A 372 -13.08 -19.53 2.93
N PHE A 373 -13.48 -18.32 3.26
CA PHE A 373 -12.60 -17.24 3.72
C PHE A 373 -13.07 -16.74 5.08
N TYR A 374 -12.14 -16.24 5.88
CA TYR A 374 -12.48 -15.28 6.93
C TYR A 374 -12.23 -13.87 6.41
N GLU A 375 -13.09 -12.94 6.81
CA GLU A 375 -12.98 -11.52 6.54
C GLU A 375 -12.74 -10.79 7.86
N LEU A 376 -11.74 -9.92 7.88
CA LEU A 376 -11.49 -9.00 8.98
C LEU A 376 -11.68 -7.57 8.48
N ASP A 377 -12.51 -6.84 9.20
CA ASP A 377 -12.71 -5.41 9.03
C ASP A 377 -12.17 -4.64 10.25
N GLY A 378 -11.67 -3.44 10.02
CA GLY A 378 -11.01 -2.60 11.01
C GLY A 378 -9.57 -3.02 11.33
N TYR A 379 -9.05 -4.08 10.72
CA TYR A 379 -7.68 -4.58 10.94
C TYR A 379 -6.74 -4.17 9.80
N TYR A 380 -5.63 -3.49 10.11
CA TYR A 380 -4.76 -2.87 9.11
C TYR A 380 -3.42 -3.60 8.94
N GLN A 381 -3.41 -4.68 8.16
CA GLN A 381 -2.15 -5.37 7.79
C GLN A 381 -1.22 -4.52 6.91
N ASN A 382 -1.75 -3.50 6.25
CA ASN A 382 -0.97 -2.57 5.42
C ASN A 382 -0.29 -1.44 6.21
N HIS A 383 -0.41 -1.43 7.55
CA HIS A 383 0.26 -0.43 8.37
C HIS A 383 1.78 -0.59 8.27
N ARG A 384 2.52 0.51 8.06
CA ARG A 384 3.98 0.48 7.85
C ARG A 384 4.71 -0.35 8.90
N ARG A 385 4.36 -0.17 10.18
CA ARG A 385 4.96 -0.92 11.30
C ARG A 385 4.56 -2.39 11.32
N PHE A 386 3.36 -2.74 10.87
CA PHE A 386 2.94 -4.15 10.77
C PHE A 386 3.79 -4.86 9.71
N VAL A 387 3.88 -4.27 8.51
CA VAL A 387 4.64 -4.84 7.38
C VAL A 387 6.13 -4.97 7.68
N SER A 388 6.71 -4.02 8.41
CA SER A 388 8.13 -4.08 8.79
C SER A 388 8.40 -4.97 9.99
N SER A 389 7.40 -5.29 10.82
CA SER A 389 7.58 -6.02 12.09
C SER A 389 7.54 -7.52 11.90
N MET A 390 8.52 -8.05 11.16
CA MET A 390 8.75 -9.48 10.96
C MET A 390 10.17 -9.71 10.43
N MET A 391 10.80 -10.82 10.83
CA MET A 391 12.08 -11.26 10.28
C MET A 391 11.84 -12.36 9.24
N ARG A 392 11.96 -12.04 7.95
CA ARG A 392 11.61 -12.99 6.86
C ARG A 392 12.44 -14.26 6.88
N THR A 393 13.70 -14.17 7.28
CA THR A 393 14.59 -15.33 7.35
C THR A 393 14.14 -16.33 8.41
N GLN A 394 13.47 -15.92 9.50
CA GLN A 394 12.90 -16.86 10.50
C GLN A 394 11.86 -17.82 9.90
N PHE A 395 11.28 -17.46 8.76
CA PHE A 395 10.32 -18.30 8.04
C PHE A 395 10.97 -19.19 6.98
N THR A 396 12.30 -19.15 6.85
CA THR A 396 13.07 -19.95 5.88
C THR A 396 14.16 -20.76 6.59
N ASP A 397 14.70 -21.75 5.89
CA ASP A 397 15.84 -22.55 6.32
C ASP A 397 17.17 -21.77 6.38
N GLU A 398 17.18 -20.55 5.85
CA GLU A 398 18.31 -19.62 5.89
C GLU A 398 18.50 -18.94 7.25
N TRP A 399 17.52 -19.04 8.17
CA TRP A 399 17.65 -18.40 9.46
C TRP A 399 18.88 -18.85 10.24
N ARG A 400 19.62 -17.88 10.76
CA ARG A 400 20.69 -18.08 11.74
C ARG A 400 20.52 -17.08 12.88
N PRO A 401 20.80 -17.48 14.14
CA PRO A 401 20.74 -16.61 15.29
C PRO A 401 21.93 -15.64 15.24
N ASP A 402 21.80 -14.61 14.43
CA ASP A 402 22.79 -13.54 14.28
C ASP A 402 22.23 -12.33 15.04
N GLY A 403 22.79 -12.00 16.21
CA GLY A 403 22.26 -11.02 17.18
C GLY A 403 22.08 -9.57 16.70
N THR A 404 22.15 -9.30 15.39
CA THR A 404 22.00 -7.99 14.74
C THR A 404 20.66 -7.78 14.04
N ALA A 405 19.81 -8.81 13.92
CA ALA A 405 18.55 -8.74 13.15
C ALA A 405 17.29 -8.34 13.93
N LEU A 406 17.37 -8.15 15.24
CA LEU A 406 16.19 -7.97 16.12
C LEU A 406 15.46 -6.63 15.97
N LEU A 407 16.09 -5.60 15.40
CA LEU A 407 15.46 -4.28 15.18
C LEU A 407 14.22 -4.35 14.27
N GLU A 408 14.15 -5.35 13.38
CA GLU A 408 13.01 -5.53 12.49
C GLU A 408 11.77 -5.99 13.27
N CYS A 409 11.90 -6.71 14.38
CA CYS A 409 10.77 -7.29 15.10
C CYS A 409 10.12 -6.39 16.16
N VAL A 410 10.52 -5.13 16.29
CA VAL A 410 10.01 -4.20 17.32
C VAL A 410 8.50 -3.92 17.14
N PRO A 411 7.67 -3.98 18.21
CA PRO A 411 8.04 -4.17 19.63
C PRO A 411 8.04 -5.62 20.09
N MET A 412 7.60 -6.56 19.27
CA MET A 412 7.42 -7.97 19.63
C MET A 412 8.70 -8.77 19.39
N MET A 413 9.76 -8.41 20.11
CA MET A 413 11.06 -9.11 20.04
C MET A 413 11.19 -10.16 21.13
N THR A 414 10.85 -9.79 22.36
CA THR A 414 11.06 -10.62 23.54
C THR A 414 9.84 -10.58 24.44
N VAL A 415 9.57 -11.67 25.13
CA VAL A 415 8.52 -11.76 26.15
C VAL A 415 9.08 -12.43 27.40
N GLU A 416 8.57 -12.03 28.56
CA GLU A 416 8.78 -12.78 29.79
C GLU A 416 7.77 -13.90 29.84
N SER A 417 8.25 -15.14 29.85
CA SER A 417 7.42 -16.34 29.88
C SER A 417 8.04 -17.36 30.83
N GLU A 418 7.23 -18.18 31.45
CA GLU A 418 7.65 -19.44 32.07
C GLU A 418 8.00 -20.45 30.97
N LEU A 419 8.91 -21.39 31.22
CA LEU A 419 9.06 -22.53 30.33
C LEU A 419 7.90 -23.48 30.57
N CYS A 420 7.06 -23.68 29.56
CA CYS A 420 6.05 -24.72 29.56
C CYS A 420 6.52 -25.87 28.66
N VAL A 421 6.91 -26.99 29.26
CA VAL A 421 7.13 -28.26 28.57
C VAL A 421 5.88 -29.10 28.78
N VAL A 422 5.55 -29.97 27.84
CA VAL A 422 4.37 -30.85 27.85
C VAL A 422 4.02 -31.35 29.26
N GLY A 423 2.99 -30.75 29.88
CA GLY A 423 2.43 -31.16 31.18
C GLY A 423 2.89 -30.35 32.40
N ALA A 424 3.88 -29.46 32.27
CA ALA A 424 4.41 -28.68 33.37
C ALA A 424 4.96 -27.33 32.89
N CYS A 425 4.43 -26.25 33.47
CA CYS A 425 5.04 -24.93 33.41
C CYS A 425 5.92 -24.73 34.63
N GLU A 426 7.07 -24.06 34.43
CA GLU A 426 7.86 -23.51 35.53
C GLU A 426 7.00 -22.58 36.40
N ALA A 427 7.33 -22.42 37.67
CA ALA A 427 6.63 -21.47 38.52
C ALA A 427 6.76 -20.03 37.96
N PRO A 428 5.79 -19.14 38.17
CA PRO A 428 5.85 -17.75 37.67
C PRO A 428 7.09 -16.97 38.09
N GLU A 429 7.65 -17.31 39.24
CA GLU A 429 8.88 -16.73 39.78
C GLU A 429 10.13 -17.09 38.96
N MET A 430 10.05 -18.14 38.13
CA MET A 430 11.12 -18.63 37.26
C MET A 430 10.97 -18.11 35.82
N ALA A 431 10.02 -17.20 35.56
CA ALA A 431 9.85 -16.59 34.24
C ALA A 431 11.15 -15.94 33.76
N ARG A 432 11.54 -16.22 32.51
CA ARG A 432 12.74 -15.66 31.88
C ARG A 432 12.36 -14.86 30.66
N LYS A 433 13.19 -13.86 30.35
CA LYS A 433 13.08 -13.11 29.11
C LYS A 433 13.58 -13.99 27.96
N ARG A 434 12.68 -14.37 27.06
CA ARG A 434 12.95 -15.20 25.88
C ARG A 434 12.67 -14.42 24.60
N GLU A 435 13.42 -14.71 23.56
CA GLU A 435 13.20 -14.14 22.23
C GLU A 435 12.07 -14.88 21.51
N LEU A 436 11.15 -14.14 20.88
CA LEU A 436 10.03 -14.75 20.16
C LEU A 436 10.51 -15.40 18.87
N PHE A 437 10.07 -16.63 18.61
CA PHE A 437 10.37 -17.33 17.37
C PHE A 437 9.12 -17.94 16.71
N PRO A 438 8.59 -17.38 15.62
CA PRO A 438 9.04 -16.15 14.98
C PRO A 438 8.71 -14.89 15.79
N CYS A 439 9.49 -13.83 15.59
CA CYS A 439 9.29 -12.53 16.21
C CYS A 439 8.46 -11.58 15.33
N GLY A 440 7.95 -10.51 15.95
CA GLY A 440 7.28 -9.41 15.28
C GLY A 440 5.76 -9.40 15.42
N ILE A 441 5.16 -8.26 15.10
CA ILE A 441 3.70 -8.05 15.19
C ILE A 441 2.96 -9.02 14.26
N VAL A 442 3.51 -9.29 13.07
CA VAL A 442 2.87 -10.20 12.10
C VAL A 442 2.64 -11.57 12.73
N ALA A 443 3.64 -12.10 13.44
CA ALA A 443 3.54 -13.40 14.10
C ALA A 443 2.58 -13.41 15.27
N ASN A 444 2.74 -12.45 16.19
CA ASN A 444 1.98 -12.43 17.43
C ASN A 444 0.51 -12.05 17.27
N SER A 445 0.11 -11.51 16.12
CA SER A 445 -1.26 -11.06 15.89
C SER A 445 -2.02 -11.95 14.91
N MET A 446 -1.56 -13.19 14.71
CA MET A 446 -2.24 -14.14 13.85
C MET A 446 -3.69 -14.36 14.26
N PHE A 447 -4.57 -14.32 13.26
CA PHE A 447 -5.96 -14.71 13.42
C PHE A 447 -6.09 -16.17 13.87
N ASN A 448 -6.81 -16.40 14.96
CA ASN A 448 -6.85 -17.68 15.66
C ASN A 448 -8.26 -18.19 15.99
N ASP A 449 -9.30 -17.64 15.35
CA ASP A 449 -10.60 -18.32 15.35
C ASP A 449 -10.50 -19.62 14.55
N ILE A 450 -11.31 -20.60 14.95
CA ILE A 450 -11.31 -21.92 14.33
C ILE A 450 -12.65 -22.14 13.68
N PHE A 451 -12.62 -22.54 12.41
CA PHE A 451 -13.81 -22.92 11.66
C PHE A 451 -13.76 -24.38 11.28
N TRP A 452 -14.90 -25.06 11.35
CA TRP A 452 -15.08 -26.36 10.71
C TRP A 452 -16.51 -26.49 10.20
N LEU A 453 -16.68 -27.27 9.14
CA LEU A 453 -18.01 -27.64 8.66
C LEU A 453 -18.64 -28.59 9.68
N HIS A 454 -19.63 -28.15 10.43
CA HIS A 454 -20.30 -28.97 11.46
C HIS A 454 -21.23 -30.00 10.83
N GLU A 455 -22.06 -29.52 9.90
CA GLU A 455 -23.02 -30.33 9.15
C GLU A 455 -23.29 -29.63 7.82
N GLY A 456 -23.41 -30.38 6.74
CA GLY A 456 -23.98 -29.88 5.49
C GLY A 456 -24.99 -30.87 4.95
N VAL A 457 -26.05 -30.38 4.30
CA VAL A 457 -27.07 -31.23 3.70
C VAL A 457 -27.34 -30.71 2.30
N LEU A 458 -27.10 -31.57 1.31
CA LEU A 458 -27.48 -31.31 -0.07
C LEU A 458 -28.99 -31.54 -0.26
N PRO A 459 -29.63 -30.91 -1.25
CA PRO A 459 -31.00 -31.19 -1.63
C PRO A 459 -31.26 -32.66 -2.02
N SER A 460 -30.21 -33.41 -2.40
CA SER A 460 -30.28 -34.85 -2.66
C SER A 460 -30.41 -35.70 -1.39
N GLY A 461 -30.22 -35.12 -0.21
CA GLY A 461 -30.13 -35.82 1.07
C GLY A 461 -28.73 -36.31 1.42
N GLU A 462 -27.72 -36.07 0.58
CA GLU A 462 -26.32 -36.36 0.91
C GLU A 462 -25.83 -35.38 1.98
N THR A 463 -25.22 -35.91 3.04
CA THR A 463 -24.66 -35.10 4.12
C THR A 463 -23.18 -34.83 3.89
N LEU A 464 -22.77 -33.57 4.03
CA LEU A 464 -21.37 -33.16 4.08
C LEU A 464 -20.93 -33.08 5.53
N ASN A 465 -19.72 -33.55 5.77
CA ASN A 465 -19.11 -33.61 7.07
C ASN A 465 -17.83 -32.77 7.10
N ARG A 466 -17.15 -32.86 8.22
CA ARG A 466 -15.96 -32.08 8.57
C ARG A 466 -14.79 -32.37 7.61
N THR A 467 -14.79 -33.57 7.06
CA THR A 467 -13.86 -34.06 6.03
C THR A 467 -14.16 -33.52 4.65
N ASP A 468 -15.22 -32.74 4.42
CA ASP A 468 -15.45 -32.09 3.12
C ASP A 468 -14.82 -30.70 3.05
N LEU A 469 -14.41 -30.13 4.18
CA LEU A 469 -13.66 -28.87 4.24
C LEU A 469 -12.15 -29.15 4.17
N VAL A 470 -11.59 -29.00 2.98
CA VAL A 470 -10.17 -29.18 2.67
C VAL A 470 -9.40 -27.91 2.99
N SER A 471 -8.34 -28.00 3.80
CA SER A 471 -7.46 -26.87 4.13
C SER A 471 -6.18 -26.83 3.28
N LYS A 472 -5.74 -27.96 2.73
CA LYS A 472 -4.51 -28.09 1.95
C LYS A 472 -4.57 -27.33 0.63
N GLY A 473 -3.48 -26.64 0.30
CA GLY A 473 -3.39 -25.82 -0.90
C GLY A 473 -4.29 -24.58 -0.86
N SER A 474 -4.62 -24.10 0.34
CA SER A 474 -5.26 -22.79 0.56
C SER A 474 -4.22 -21.66 0.50
N SER A 475 -2.97 -21.97 0.84
CA SER A 475 -1.81 -21.07 0.75
C SER A 475 -1.06 -21.19 -0.59
N ARG A 476 -0.37 -20.11 -1.00
CA ARG A 476 0.58 -20.14 -2.13
C ARG A 476 1.87 -20.86 -1.72
N ILE A 477 2.38 -21.73 -2.59
CA ILE A 477 3.68 -22.40 -2.43
C ILE A 477 4.73 -21.59 -3.20
N TYR A 478 5.68 -20.97 -2.50
CA TYR A 478 6.79 -20.26 -3.13
C TYR A 478 8.00 -21.18 -3.29
N ALA A 479 8.56 -21.27 -4.49
CA ALA A 479 9.68 -22.16 -4.80
C ALA A 479 11.01 -21.76 -4.11
N ALA A 480 11.12 -20.54 -3.57
CA ALA A 480 12.36 -19.99 -3.03
C ALA A 480 12.39 -19.86 -1.50
N HIS A 481 11.30 -20.20 -0.80
CA HIS A 481 11.22 -20.09 0.66
C HIS A 481 10.75 -21.44 1.15
N ASN A 482 11.71 -22.28 1.56
CA ASN A 482 11.42 -23.54 2.22
C ASN A 482 10.83 -23.18 3.60
N ASN A 483 9.52 -22.93 3.64
CA ASN A 483 8.74 -22.56 4.84
C ASN A 483 8.59 -23.76 5.79
N LYS A 484 9.69 -24.49 5.97
CA LYS A 484 9.82 -25.58 6.92
C LYS A 484 10.27 -25.02 8.26
N ASN A 485 9.97 -25.76 9.31
CA ASN A 485 10.56 -25.47 10.61
C ASN A 485 12.10 -25.48 10.47
N PRO A 486 12.82 -24.72 11.31
CA PRO A 486 14.28 -24.72 11.30
C PRO A 486 14.81 -26.15 11.31
N THR A 487 15.84 -26.42 10.52
CA THR A 487 16.45 -27.76 10.43
C THR A 487 17.29 -28.13 11.66
N TRP A 488 17.31 -27.27 12.67
CA TRP A 488 18.10 -27.40 13.89
C TRP A 488 17.21 -27.16 15.12
N ASP A 489 17.57 -27.77 16.25
CA ASP A 489 16.78 -27.73 17.48
C ASP A 489 16.87 -26.34 18.15
N LEU A 490 15.76 -25.61 18.17
CA LEU A 490 15.67 -24.31 18.86
C LEU A 490 15.85 -24.51 20.37
N SER A 491 16.78 -23.76 20.96
CA SER A 491 16.96 -23.72 22.42
C SER A 491 15.74 -23.08 23.08
N THR A 492 14.95 -23.85 23.84
CA THR A 492 13.76 -23.37 24.55
C THR A 492 14.08 -22.47 25.73
N ASP A 493 15.34 -22.42 26.16
CA ASP A 493 15.82 -21.50 27.20
C ASP A 493 16.05 -20.08 26.67
N GLU A 494 16.40 -19.94 25.38
CA GLU A 494 16.71 -18.67 24.72
C GLU A 494 15.53 -18.17 23.88
N TYR A 495 14.91 -19.08 23.12
CA TYR A 495 13.79 -18.79 22.25
C TYR A 495 12.49 -19.32 22.83
N LEU A 496 11.45 -18.48 22.79
CA LEU A 496 10.07 -18.90 22.98
C LEU A 496 9.46 -19.10 21.60
N PRO A 497 9.31 -20.34 21.14
CA PRO A 497 8.67 -20.56 19.87
C PRO A 497 7.18 -20.20 19.98
N VAL A 498 6.76 -19.21 19.19
CA VAL A 498 5.36 -18.81 19.04
C VAL A 498 4.70 -19.83 18.12
N TRP A 499 4.49 -21.03 18.63
CA TRP A 499 3.66 -22.00 17.96
C TRP A 499 2.20 -21.59 18.17
N LEU A 500 1.44 -21.50 17.08
CA LEU A 500 -0.02 -21.55 17.18
C LEU A 500 -0.38 -22.73 18.06
N ASN A 501 -1.26 -22.50 19.03
CA ASN A 501 -1.65 -23.47 20.04
C ASN A 501 -1.83 -24.86 19.39
N PRO A 502 -1.02 -25.87 19.73
CA PRO A 502 -1.11 -27.20 19.13
C PRO A 502 -2.49 -27.85 19.36
N ASN A 503 -3.28 -27.30 20.28
CA ASN A 503 -4.63 -27.72 20.62
C ASN A 503 -5.73 -27.17 19.69
N MET A 504 -5.41 -26.35 18.68
CA MET A 504 -6.35 -25.97 17.61
C MET A 504 -7.06 -27.21 17.02
N SER A 505 -6.32 -28.32 16.98
CA SER A 505 -6.76 -29.64 16.54
C SER A 505 -7.81 -30.30 17.46
N ARG A 506 -7.77 -30.06 18.77
CA ARG A 506 -8.66 -30.68 19.77
C ARG A 506 -10.07 -30.08 19.80
N ILE A 507 -10.19 -28.81 19.42
CA ILE A 507 -11.47 -28.08 19.41
C ILE A 507 -12.40 -28.62 18.33
N ILE A 508 -11.82 -29.06 17.21
CA ILE A 508 -12.53 -29.75 16.15
C ILE A 508 -12.77 -31.19 16.68
N PRO A 509 -14.03 -31.61 16.92
CA PRO A 509 -14.32 -32.99 17.31
C PRO A 509 -13.62 -34.05 16.41
N PRO A 510 -13.44 -35.30 16.87
CA PRO A 510 -12.91 -36.37 16.03
C PRO A 510 -13.91 -36.80 14.94
N VAL A 511 -13.42 -37.41 13.85
CA VAL A 511 -14.29 -37.88 12.74
C VAL A 511 -15.31 -38.92 13.23
N ASN A 512 -14.87 -39.78 14.15
CA ASN A 512 -15.72 -40.78 14.79
C ASN A 512 -16.08 -40.29 16.20
N GLY A 513 -17.35 -39.94 16.43
CA GLY A 513 -17.82 -39.51 17.75
C GLY A 513 -18.89 -38.42 17.70
N SER A 514 -19.16 -37.81 18.86
CA SER A 514 -20.08 -36.67 18.98
C SER A 514 -19.55 -35.46 18.22
N THR A 515 -20.45 -34.73 17.55
CA THR A 515 -20.16 -33.48 16.82
C THR A 515 -19.97 -32.25 17.73
N ALA A 516 -20.13 -32.42 19.04
CA ALA A 516 -19.86 -31.38 20.04
C ALA A 516 -18.35 -31.10 20.18
N PRO A 517 -17.92 -29.84 20.38
CA PRO A 517 -16.52 -29.52 20.64
C PRO A 517 -15.99 -30.28 21.86
N HIS A 518 -14.87 -30.99 21.73
CA HIS A 518 -14.24 -31.71 22.85
C HIS A 518 -13.06 -30.91 23.38
N ILE A 519 -13.22 -30.23 24.51
CA ILE A 519 -12.08 -29.62 25.22
C ILE A 519 -11.81 -30.47 26.44
N THR A 520 -10.68 -31.16 26.45
CA THR A 520 -10.22 -31.97 27.57
C THR A 520 -9.38 -31.12 28.52
N ASP A 521 -9.58 -31.30 29.84
CA ASP A 521 -8.84 -30.57 30.89
C ASP A 521 -7.31 -30.74 30.80
N ASP A 522 -6.85 -31.84 30.21
CA ASP A 522 -5.43 -32.08 29.96
C ASP A 522 -4.98 -31.36 28.67
N TYR A 523 -4.65 -30.08 28.78
CA TYR A 523 -4.13 -29.23 27.70
C TYR A 523 -2.82 -29.74 27.08
N THR A 524 -2.20 -30.77 27.66
CA THR A 524 -0.81 -31.12 27.38
C THR A 524 -0.62 -32.48 26.69
N ASN A 525 -1.52 -33.45 26.84
CA ASN A 525 -1.12 -34.85 26.61
C ASN A 525 -1.73 -35.63 25.43
N SER A 526 -2.27 -35.00 24.38
CA SER A 526 -2.67 -35.74 23.16
C SER A 526 -2.69 -34.91 21.87
N THR A 527 -2.16 -35.45 20.78
CA THR A 527 -2.28 -34.89 19.42
C THR A 527 -3.56 -35.42 18.76
N ALA A 528 -4.58 -34.57 18.63
CA ALA A 528 -5.80 -34.94 17.92
C ALA A 528 -6.01 -34.02 16.70
N TRP A 529 -5.19 -34.24 15.67
CA TRP A 529 -5.47 -34.13 14.22
C TRP A 529 -6.20 -32.90 13.65
N VAL A 530 -5.57 -32.25 12.66
CA VAL A 530 -6.28 -31.84 11.43
C VAL A 530 -5.53 -32.48 10.28
N HIS A 531 -5.78 -33.77 10.02
CA HIS A 531 -5.38 -34.32 8.75
C HIS A 531 -6.32 -33.82 7.68
N ASP A 532 -5.75 -33.48 6.54
CA ASP A 532 -6.51 -33.01 5.41
C ASP A 532 -7.57 -34.05 5.03
N ALA A 533 -8.77 -33.55 4.71
CA ALA A 533 -9.88 -34.27 4.11
C ALA A 533 -9.47 -35.29 3.02
N LEU A 534 -8.49 -34.94 2.20
CA LEU A 534 -7.99 -35.74 1.08
C LEU A 534 -6.71 -36.53 1.41
N ASP A 535 -6.11 -36.35 2.59
CA ASP A 535 -4.84 -36.96 2.97
C ASP A 535 -4.75 -37.28 4.48
N PRO A 536 -5.12 -38.51 4.89
CA PRO A 536 -5.00 -39.03 6.25
C PRO A 536 -3.55 -39.25 6.74
N THR A 537 -2.56 -38.74 6.01
CA THR A 537 -1.15 -38.73 6.39
C THR A 537 -0.60 -37.32 6.53
N TYR A 538 -1.34 -36.30 6.09
CA TYR A 538 -0.89 -34.91 6.03
C TYR A 538 -1.72 -34.03 6.96
N GLY A 539 -1.13 -33.68 8.11
CA GLY A 539 -1.67 -32.65 9.00
C GLY A 539 -1.57 -31.25 8.39
N VAL A 540 -2.29 -30.26 8.94
CA VAL A 540 -2.14 -28.82 8.59
C VAL A 540 -0.72 -28.23 8.77
N GLY A 541 0.28 -29.04 9.14
CA GLY A 541 1.65 -28.63 9.45
C GLY A 541 1.78 -28.11 10.89
N VAL A 542 2.99 -28.15 11.43
CA VAL A 542 3.33 -27.56 12.73
C VAL A 542 4.17 -26.32 12.49
N GLY A 543 3.85 -25.22 13.17
CA GLY A 543 4.68 -24.02 13.12
C GLY A 543 4.63 -23.27 11.80
N VAL A 544 5.80 -22.93 11.24
CA VAL A 544 5.86 -22.14 9.99
C VAL A 544 5.44 -22.95 8.75
N GLU A 545 5.36 -24.27 8.88
CA GLU A 545 4.80 -25.18 7.88
C GLU A 545 3.27 -25.08 7.78
N ASN A 546 2.63 -24.40 8.73
CA ASN A 546 1.18 -24.30 8.74
C ASN A 546 0.65 -23.44 7.57
N GLU A 547 -0.34 -23.95 6.84
CA GLU A 547 -0.96 -23.23 5.72
C GLU A 547 -1.61 -21.91 6.16
N PHE A 548 -2.32 -21.92 7.29
CA PHE A 548 -2.98 -20.74 7.85
C PHE A 548 -1.98 -19.67 8.25
N TRP A 549 -0.84 -20.10 8.79
CA TRP A 549 0.29 -19.21 9.05
C TRP A 549 0.77 -18.52 7.77
N ARG A 550 1.01 -19.29 6.70
CA ARG A 550 1.44 -18.73 5.40
C ARG A 550 0.43 -17.73 4.82
N VAL A 551 -0.86 -18.04 4.93
CA VAL A 551 -1.94 -17.13 4.51
C VAL A 551 -1.92 -15.84 5.34
N TRP A 552 -1.61 -15.92 6.63
CA TRP A 552 -1.56 -14.75 7.51
C TRP A 552 -0.39 -13.81 7.18
N VAL A 553 0.81 -14.37 7.03
CA VAL A 553 2.05 -13.60 6.75
C VAL A 553 2.00 -12.86 5.41
N GLU A 554 1.22 -13.35 4.44
CA GLU A 554 0.97 -12.64 3.18
C GLU A 554 0.07 -11.42 3.41
N GLY A 555 0.65 -10.32 3.90
CA GLY A 555 -0.08 -9.12 4.32
C GLY A 555 -1.08 -8.59 3.28
N ALA A 556 -2.28 -8.24 3.73
CA ALA A 556 -3.31 -7.63 2.89
C ALA A 556 -2.99 -6.16 2.56
N ALA A 557 -3.30 -5.76 1.34
CA ALA A 557 -3.05 -4.39 0.86
C ALA A 557 -4.10 -3.37 1.34
N MET A 558 -5.32 -3.82 1.63
CA MET A 558 -6.48 -2.99 1.95
C MET A 558 -7.28 -3.59 3.11
N ASN A 559 -8.20 -2.80 3.68
CA ASN A 559 -9.20 -3.22 4.66
C ASN A 559 -10.61 -2.87 4.11
N PRO A 560 -11.64 -3.73 4.28
CA PRO A 560 -11.58 -5.09 4.82
C PRO A 560 -10.80 -6.03 3.90
N PHE A 561 -10.26 -7.11 4.47
CA PHE A 561 -9.55 -8.13 3.70
C PHE A 561 -10.09 -9.53 3.98
N ARG A 562 -9.94 -10.41 2.98
CA ARG A 562 -10.30 -11.82 3.06
C ARG A 562 -9.06 -12.68 2.98
N LYS A 563 -9.04 -13.75 3.77
CA LYS A 563 -7.96 -14.73 3.81
C LYS A 563 -8.55 -16.12 3.65
N ALA A 564 -7.91 -16.94 2.84
CA ALA A 564 -8.39 -18.30 2.58
C ALA A 564 -8.27 -19.15 3.84
N TYR A 565 -9.33 -19.89 4.15
CA TYR A 565 -9.35 -20.85 5.26
C TYR A 565 -9.56 -22.28 4.75
N GLY A 566 -10.35 -22.49 3.71
CA GLY A 566 -10.51 -23.82 3.16
C GLY A 566 -11.31 -23.84 1.87
N ARG A 567 -11.56 -25.03 1.36
CA ARG A 567 -12.40 -25.26 0.19
C ARG A 567 -13.16 -26.57 0.29
N ILE A 568 -14.32 -26.61 -0.34
CA ILE A 568 -15.10 -27.83 -0.52
C ILE A 568 -14.94 -28.24 -1.99
N GLU A 569 -14.34 -29.41 -2.25
CA GLU A 569 -14.03 -29.90 -3.60
C GLU A 569 -15.20 -30.64 -4.25
N ARG A 570 -16.43 -30.22 -3.95
CA ARG A 570 -17.66 -30.83 -4.48
C ARG A 570 -18.60 -29.74 -4.99
N ASP A 571 -19.41 -30.08 -5.98
CA ASP A 571 -20.44 -29.16 -6.49
C ASP A 571 -21.54 -29.02 -5.44
N LEU A 572 -21.90 -27.78 -5.12
CA LEU A 572 -22.93 -27.46 -4.14
C LEU A 572 -24.16 -26.93 -4.88
N PRO A 573 -25.23 -27.73 -5.05
CA PRO A 573 -26.45 -27.26 -5.70
C PRO A 573 -27.17 -26.17 -4.89
N ALA A 574 -28.04 -25.40 -5.56
CA ALA A 574 -28.90 -24.43 -4.89
C ALA A 574 -29.80 -25.14 -3.85
N GLY A 575 -30.01 -24.50 -2.70
CA GLY A 575 -30.73 -25.07 -1.58
C GLY A 575 -29.88 -25.93 -0.64
N THR A 576 -28.58 -26.10 -0.91
CA THR A 576 -27.65 -26.74 0.05
C THR A 576 -27.60 -25.92 1.32
N THR A 577 -27.75 -26.58 2.48
CA THR A 577 -27.61 -25.96 3.79
C THR A 577 -26.28 -26.35 4.40
N LEU A 578 -25.46 -25.39 4.78
CA LEU A 578 -24.16 -25.60 5.42
C LEU A 578 -24.16 -24.94 6.79
N VAL A 579 -23.74 -25.69 7.81
CA VAL A 579 -23.59 -25.22 9.17
C VAL A 579 -22.11 -25.21 9.50
N PHE A 580 -21.52 -24.03 9.64
CA PHE A 580 -20.15 -23.86 10.12
C PHE A 580 -20.16 -23.60 11.61
N ALA A 581 -19.41 -24.40 12.35
CA ALA A 581 -19.12 -24.08 13.75
C ALA A 581 -17.89 -23.17 13.80
N VAL A 582 -18.01 -22.11 14.57
CA VAL A 582 -16.99 -21.08 14.76
C VAL A 582 -16.61 -21.09 16.23
N GLN A 583 -15.35 -21.36 16.54
CA GLN A 583 -14.80 -21.05 17.85
C GLN A 583 -14.12 -19.69 17.80
N SER A 584 -14.64 -18.76 18.59
CA SER A 584 -14.17 -17.37 18.66
C SER A 584 -13.05 -17.23 19.68
N ASN A 585 -11.87 -16.79 19.24
CA ASN A 585 -10.68 -16.55 20.07
C ASN A 585 -10.03 -15.18 19.79
N PHE A 586 -10.29 -14.59 18.62
CA PHE A 586 -9.69 -13.35 18.16
C PHE A 586 -10.54 -12.13 18.53
N PHE A 587 -10.03 -11.29 19.43
CA PHE A 587 -10.76 -10.12 19.94
C PHE A 587 -10.67 -8.91 19.00
N VAL A 588 -11.82 -8.47 18.47
CA VAL A 588 -11.90 -7.39 17.47
C VAL A 588 -12.31 -6.02 18.01
N ARG A 589 -12.86 -5.95 19.23
CA ARG A 589 -13.42 -4.69 19.76
C ARG A 589 -12.39 -3.67 20.23
N SER A 590 -11.17 -4.11 20.55
CA SER A 590 -10.07 -3.19 20.90
C SER A 590 -9.79 -2.16 19.79
N PHE A 591 -10.05 -2.52 18.53
CA PHE A 591 -9.84 -1.66 17.37
C PHE A 591 -11.14 -1.34 16.61
N GLY A 592 -12.31 -1.64 17.18
CA GLY A 592 -13.61 -1.37 16.56
C GLY A 592 -13.83 -2.14 15.25
N GLY A 593 -13.29 -3.36 15.15
CA GLY A 593 -13.40 -4.20 13.96
C GLY A 593 -14.59 -5.14 13.97
N SER A 594 -14.71 -5.91 12.90
CA SER A 594 -15.66 -7.03 12.80
C SER A 594 -15.02 -8.21 12.09
N LYS A 595 -15.58 -9.41 12.32
CA LYS A 595 -15.14 -10.66 11.72
C LYS A 595 -16.31 -11.43 11.11
N ALA A 596 -16.07 -11.95 9.93
CA ALA A 596 -17.09 -12.65 9.15
C ALA A 596 -16.54 -13.90 8.50
N LEU A 597 -17.39 -14.90 8.33
CA LEU A 597 -17.14 -16.06 7.48
C LEU A 597 -17.74 -15.76 6.10
N VAL A 598 -16.95 -15.99 5.06
CA VAL A 598 -17.36 -15.78 3.67
C VAL A 598 -17.21 -17.07 2.89
N LEU A 599 -18.31 -17.58 2.36
CA LEU A 599 -18.33 -18.68 1.40
C LEU A 599 -18.52 -18.09 0.01
N GLY A 600 -17.67 -18.43 -0.94
CA GLY A 600 -17.83 -17.90 -2.29
C GLY A 600 -17.14 -18.70 -3.38
N GLU A 601 -17.65 -18.51 -4.59
CA GLU A 601 -17.04 -18.98 -5.82
C GLU A 601 -15.94 -18.00 -6.27
N VAL A 602 -14.89 -18.53 -6.89
CA VAL A 602 -13.80 -17.74 -7.47
C VAL A 602 -13.72 -18.03 -8.96
N GLY A 603 -13.96 -17.01 -9.77
CA GLY A 603 -13.81 -17.06 -11.22
C GLY A 603 -12.36 -16.96 -11.67
N TRP A 604 -12.14 -17.02 -12.99
CA TRP A 604 -10.80 -16.96 -13.58
C TRP A 604 -10.02 -15.66 -13.29
N PHE A 605 -10.73 -14.58 -12.97
CA PHE A 605 -10.14 -13.28 -12.60
C PHE A 605 -10.18 -13.02 -11.08
N GLY A 606 -10.61 -13.99 -10.28
CA GLY A 606 -10.77 -13.86 -8.82
C GLY A 606 -12.22 -13.82 -8.37
N SER A 607 -12.47 -13.14 -7.25
CA SER A 607 -13.82 -12.91 -6.72
C SER A 607 -14.59 -11.90 -7.58
N ALA A 608 -15.91 -11.79 -7.37
CA ALA A 608 -16.75 -10.80 -8.04
C ALA A 608 -16.14 -9.38 -7.96
N ASN A 609 -15.96 -8.73 -9.13
CA ASN A 609 -15.29 -7.44 -9.23
C ASN A 609 -15.86 -6.60 -10.38
N TYR A 610 -16.91 -5.84 -10.08
CA TYR A 610 -17.54 -4.92 -11.04
C TYR A 610 -16.66 -3.71 -11.39
N VAL A 611 -15.74 -3.30 -10.51
CA VAL A 611 -14.86 -2.16 -10.73
C VAL A 611 -13.90 -2.44 -11.88
N LEU A 612 -13.32 -3.64 -11.92
CA LEU A 612 -12.44 -4.05 -13.00
C LEU A 612 -13.18 -4.07 -14.35
N GLY A 613 -14.39 -4.60 -14.37
CA GLY A 613 -15.23 -4.60 -15.57
C GLY A 613 -15.59 -3.18 -16.04
N GLY A 614 -16.01 -2.32 -15.11
CA GLY A 614 -16.30 -0.91 -15.38
C GLY A 614 -15.09 -0.14 -15.89
N PHE A 615 -13.88 -0.42 -15.38
CA PHE A 615 -12.63 0.14 -15.87
C PHE A 615 -12.40 -0.20 -17.35
N PHE A 616 -12.53 -1.47 -17.74
CA PHE A 616 -12.38 -1.89 -19.13
C PHE A 616 -13.43 -1.27 -20.05
N LEU A 617 -14.68 -1.15 -19.59
CA LEU A 617 -15.73 -0.46 -20.35
C LEU A 617 -15.43 1.04 -20.53
N ALA A 618 -14.92 1.71 -19.49
CA ALA A 618 -14.57 3.13 -19.56
C ALA A 618 -13.41 3.37 -20.55
N VAL A 619 -12.35 2.56 -20.45
CA VAL A 619 -11.21 2.61 -21.39
C VAL A 619 -11.68 2.32 -22.82
N GLY A 620 -12.49 1.26 -23.00
CA GLY A 620 -13.06 0.91 -24.30
C GLY A 620 -13.92 2.05 -24.89
N GLY A 621 -14.74 2.70 -24.06
CA GLY A 621 -15.55 3.86 -24.45
C GLY A 621 -14.72 5.06 -24.88
N ILE A 622 -13.62 5.36 -24.18
CA ILE A 622 -12.67 6.43 -24.55
C ILE A 622 -12.03 6.14 -25.92
N PHE A 623 -11.55 4.92 -26.14
CA PHE A 623 -10.96 4.53 -27.42
C PHE A 623 -11.98 4.50 -28.56
N PHE A 624 -13.22 4.10 -28.29
CA PHE A 624 -14.31 4.16 -29.26
C PHE A 624 -14.62 5.60 -29.67
N ALA A 625 -14.76 6.51 -28.70
CA ALA A 625 -15.00 7.93 -28.95
C ALA A 625 -13.84 8.56 -29.73
N ALA A 626 -12.59 8.26 -29.37
CA ALA A 626 -11.41 8.72 -30.11
C ALA A 626 -11.39 8.19 -31.55
N GLY A 627 -11.74 6.91 -31.76
CA GLY A 627 -11.86 6.28 -33.08
C GLY A 627 -12.89 6.99 -33.95
N VAL A 628 -14.08 7.28 -33.42
CA VAL A 628 -15.15 8.04 -34.10
C VAL A 628 -14.69 9.46 -34.44
N LEU A 629 -14.02 10.16 -33.50
CA LEU A 629 -13.49 11.50 -33.74
C LEU A 629 -12.42 11.52 -34.83
N PHE A 630 -11.49 10.56 -34.82
CA PHE A 630 -10.46 10.45 -35.85
C PHE A 630 -11.03 10.06 -37.21
N ALA A 631 -12.03 9.17 -37.25
CA ALA A 631 -12.76 8.85 -38.47
C ALA A 631 -13.50 10.07 -39.03
N GLY A 632 -14.20 10.81 -38.17
CA GLY A 632 -14.86 12.06 -38.54
C GLY A 632 -13.88 13.12 -39.05
N LYS A 633 -12.72 13.28 -38.41
CA LYS A 633 -11.65 14.18 -38.88
C LYS A 633 -11.10 13.74 -40.24
N LYS A 634 -10.89 12.44 -40.44
CA LYS A 634 -10.42 11.89 -41.71
C LYS A 634 -11.42 12.17 -42.84
N TRP A 635 -12.72 12.08 -42.55
CA TRP A 635 -13.79 12.39 -43.49
C TRP A 635 -13.87 13.89 -43.81
N HIS A 636 -13.86 14.75 -42.79
CA HIS A 636 -14.07 16.19 -42.97
C HIS A 636 -12.84 16.94 -43.51
N SER A 637 -11.63 16.47 -43.20
CA SER A 637 -10.38 17.14 -43.62
C SER A 637 -9.27 16.14 -43.92
N PRO A 638 -9.40 15.38 -45.03
CA PRO A 638 -8.36 14.45 -45.44
C PRO A 638 -7.11 15.25 -45.87
N ARG A 639 -6.00 15.05 -45.16
CA ARG A 639 -4.69 15.56 -45.58
C ARG A 639 -3.91 14.43 -46.25
N PRO A 640 -3.34 14.64 -47.45
CA PRO A 640 -2.48 13.65 -48.08
C PRO A 640 -1.23 13.40 -47.22
N LEU A 641 -0.87 12.13 -47.08
CA LEU A 641 0.36 11.73 -46.38
C LEU A 641 1.58 12.23 -47.16
N GLY A 642 2.56 12.78 -46.46
CA GLY A 642 3.79 13.29 -47.08
C GLY A 642 3.63 14.57 -47.89
N ASP A 643 2.52 15.31 -47.73
CA ASP A 643 2.29 16.56 -48.46
C ASP A 643 3.42 17.58 -48.20
N ALA A 644 4.19 17.85 -49.25
CA ALA A 644 5.31 18.79 -49.23
C ALA A 644 4.86 20.24 -49.02
N ALA A 645 3.60 20.60 -49.36
CA ALA A 645 3.08 21.96 -49.16
C ALA A 645 2.98 22.33 -47.67
N ALA A 646 2.85 21.33 -46.79
CA ALA A 646 2.77 21.53 -45.36
C ALA A 646 4.13 21.56 -44.64
N LEU A 647 5.24 21.49 -45.39
CA LEU A 647 6.57 21.71 -44.83
C LEU A 647 6.73 23.17 -44.40
N ALA A 648 7.19 23.39 -43.16
CA ALA A 648 7.20 24.71 -42.51
C ALA A 648 7.92 25.81 -43.31
N TRP A 649 8.93 25.44 -44.11
CA TRP A 649 9.72 26.34 -44.94
C TRP A 649 9.04 26.71 -46.26
N LYS A 650 8.19 25.83 -46.83
CA LYS A 650 7.37 26.15 -48.03
C LYS A 650 6.16 27.03 -47.71
N ARG A 651 5.76 27.07 -46.44
CA ARG A 651 4.65 27.90 -45.95
C ARG A 651 5.01 29.38 -45.74
N LYS A 652 6.30 29.72 -45.83
CA LYS A 652 6.81 31.11 -45.65
C LYS A 652 7.07 31.84 -46.97
N THR A 653 7.05 31.11 -48.09
CA THR A 653 7.32 31.63 -49.44
C THR A 653 6.04 31.88 -50.26
N GLN A 654 4.88 31.63 -49.68
CA GLN A 654 3.58 32.18 -50.06
C GLN A 654 3.15 33.18 -48.99
#